data_AF-A0A9E3G1H4-F1
#
_entry.id   AF-A0A9E3G1H4-F1
#
_cell.length_a   1.000
_cell.length_b   1.000
_cell.length_c   1.000
_cell.angle_alpha   90.00
_cell.angle_beta   90.00
_cell.angle_gamma   90.00
#
_symmetry.space_group_name_H-M   'P 1'
#
loop_
_entity.id
_entity.type
_entity.pdbx_description
1 polymer ?
#
loop_
_entity_poly.entity_id
_entity_poly.type
_entity_poly.pdbx_seq_one_letter_code
_entity_poly.pdbx_strand_id
1 'polypeptide(L)'
;MTVLTRSPRLLLKLPAAPAQAGFNFGNQPLNVGFQRLFNSILPPTAGLGAAAGPEWYVMSPTEDAAEVNAWDLGHHLVTQGFGMAGLTAPETAEPDLVQQWITGTPVQHAMAAARTCDKPSDPDTRLPTASDVFWFRDPGHSQLEAARSAVGRPTDRIRIAHFDTGYDPNHRTRPRFLLAETPTNLQKNFVDDGRLDDATDRTEGVFTNLGHGTGTLGLLAGAPVDGVELGGAPFLEVVPIRVANSVVLFSNSAIAKAFDYIHGLFSDKTKRVHVITMSMGGLASQAWADAVNALYELGVFIVTAAGNNFGNLPTRNIVYPARFKRVVAACGVMADGRPYADLPVSIMAGNYGPASKMATALAAFTPNTPWARLGCSEIVDHNGSGTSSATPQVAAAAALWIQQNKAAWEKYPEGWMRVEAVRKALFDAARLDSRELAERLGRGIIQAEAALAHTPADAATLQKQPADSASFPFLRVITGLGIAATVPDAGRQRMLELEALQLSQRSRELEELLPDPENPEGLSEADRRRVIEILHDAPAASNALRAALERTGIPSGAPKPSPVPKLGATDAHALQLALDPPMPTLVTRKLRVYAFDPLVGYDPDLLQINETTLEVVWEALQPGPVGEYLEVVDVDPSTGCCYAPVDLNHPSVLAQSGLPPSEASPRFHQQMVYAIAMKTIESFERALGRVALWAPRFVKSVQNGQPRVEKHYVRRLRIYPHALREANSFYSPDKKALLLGYFAATRSGPGGNLPGGTVFCSLSHDVIAHETTHALLDGLHRYFGEPTNPDVLAFHEAFADIVALFQHFTVPEALRDQIRRTQGNLANQNMLAQLAWQFGQGIGRYGALRSAIGDFQDGVWVPAKPGPQDYTKATEAHDRGAVLVAAVFDAFLDIYRRRSADLIRLATSGTGILPQGEIPHDLVNRLAQEASKTAGHVLNICIRALDYCPPVDLNFGEYLRALITADRDLVPDDVWGYRPAFIQGFRRRGIYPENVRNLSSESLRWERPEIQFSLVGMFEKLELGWDLQADRKKAFTISDQNGKCLHNWFMTDPSIQDAHTEALGFYRGKRNTLNGQPGELRNFEVHSVRPVRRIGPDGQQRTDLVVEITQSWFPADGSGKFRGGCTLLVDLEKRAIRYVVRKRVGHPDRMQAQKAFQMEMAQGNLHFNYAGETALRREPFAMLHRGL
;
A
#
# COMPACT_ATOMS: atom_id res chain seq x y z
N MET A 1 13.00 -6.69 19.60
CA MET A 1 12.96 -7.99 20.29
C MET A 1 12.44 -7.80 21.71
N THR A 2 11.21 -8.24 22.01
CA THR A 2 10.53 -7.93 23.27
C THR A 2 10.53 -9.15 24.19
N VAL A 3 11.15 -9.03 25.37
CA VAL A 3 11.13 -10.07 26.44
C VAL A 3 9.79 -10.07 27.17
N LEU A 4 9.07 -8.95 27.11
CA LEU A 4 7.66 -8.84 27.49
C LEU A 4 6.79 -9.38 26.36
N THR A 5 5.97 -10.39 26.66
CA THR A 5 5.14 -11.06 25.67
C THR A 5 3.89 -11.66 26.30
N ARG A 6 2.81 -11.74 25.53
CA ARG A 6 1.57 -12.44 25.88
C ARG A 6 1.64 -13.94 25.58
N SER A 7 2.64 -14.37 24.81
CA SER A 7 2.82 -15.77 24.42
C SER A 7 4.25 -16.23 24.77
N PRO A 8 4.60 -16.34 26.06
CA PRO A 8 5.97 -16.63 26.51
C PRO A 8 6.39 -18.06 26.18
N ARG A 9 7.26 -18.21 25.16
CA ARG A 9 7.91 -19.50 24.84
C ARG A 9 9.26 -19.59 25.55
N LEU A 10 9.52 -20.73 26.19
CA LEU A 10 10.77 -20.99 26.92
C LEU A 10 11.43 -22.28 26.42
N LEU A 11 12.76 -22.32 26.45
CA LEU A 11 13.56 -23.53 26.38
C LEU A 11 13.93 -23.94 27.80
N LEU A 12 13.54 -25.14 28.20
CA LEU A 12 13.70 -25.65 29.57
C LEU A 12 14.55 -26.92 29.55
N LYS A 13 15.45 -27.08 30.52
CA LYS A 13 16.22 -28.31 30.71
C LYS A 13 15.64 -29.12 31.87
N LEU A 14 14.99 -30.25 31.59
CA LEU A 14 14.17 -31.03 32.54
C LEU A 14 14.47 -32.53 32.42
N PRO A 15 14.46 -33.32 33.52
CA PRO A 15 14.56 -34.78 33.46
C PRO A 15 13.43 -35.45 32.68
N ALA A 16 12.21 -34.93 32.82
CA ALA A 16 11.02 -35.37 32.08
C ALA A 16 9.99 -34.23 32.04
N ALA A 17 9.18 -34.19 30.98
CA ALA A 17 8.07 -33.24 30.85
C ALA A 17 6.79 -33.96 30.36
N PRO A 18 5.60 -33.61 30.87
CA PRO A 18 4.33 -34.11 30.34
C PRO A 18 4.03 -33.49 28.97
N ALA A 19 3.07 -34.03 28.23
CA ALA A 19 2.63 -33.43 26.96
C ALA A 19 2.06 -32.01 27.16
N GLN A 20 1.32 -31.79 28.24
CA GLN A 20 0.76 -30.51 28.65
C GLN A 20 0.79 -30.37 30.18
N ALA A 21 0.88 -29.15 30.67
CA ALA A 21 0.73 -28.82 32.09
C ALA A 21 0.01 -27.47 32.26
N GLY A 22 -0.69 -27.30 33.38
CA GLY A 22 -1.29 -26.02 33.79
C GLY A 22 -0.78 -25.62 35.16
N PHE A 23 -0.27 -24.40 35.30
CA PHE A 23 0.24 -23.87 36.57
C PHE A 23 -0.05 -22.37 36.69
N ASN A 24 0.12 -21.81 37.89
CA ASN A 24 -0.07 -20.38 38.10
C ASN A 24 1.29 -19.66 38.15
N PHE A 25 1.44 -18.58 37.39
CA PHE A 25 2.54 -17.63 37.54
C PHE A 25 1.99 -16.34 38.16
N GLY A 26 2.34 -16.08 39.42
CA GLY A 26 1.63 -15.08 40.23
C GLY A 26 0.17 -15.49 40.46
N ASN A 27 -0.78 -14.60 40.16
CA ASN A 27 -2.22 -14.86 40.28
C ASN A 27 -2.88 -15.27 38.95
N GLN A 28 -2.09 -15.67 37.94
CA GLN A 28 -2.62 -15.99 36.60
C GLN A 28 -2.36 -17.44 36.20
N PRO A 29 -3.39 -18.14 35.68
CA PRO A 29 -3.22 -19.49 35.15
C PRO A 29 -2.52 -19.46 33.78
N LEU A 30 -1.60 -20.40 33.58
CA LEU A 30 -0.88 -20.61 32.34
C LEU A 30 -0.97 -22.10 31.95
N ASN A 31 -1.57 -22.36 30.79
CA ASN A 31 -1.60 -23.68 30.17
C ASN A 31 -0.52 -23.77 29.11
N VAL A 32 0.32 -24.80 29.18
CA VAL A 32 1.50 -24.97 28.32
C VAL A 32 1.60 -26.38 27.75
N GLY A 33 2.12 -26.48 26.53
CA GLY A 33 2.55 -27.73 25.91
C GLY A 33 4.07 -27.84 25.91
N PHE A 34 4.59 -29.06 26.01
CA PHE A 34 6.02 -29.35 25.93
C PHE A 34 6.35 -30.18 24.70
N GLN A 35 7.38 -29.77 23.97
CA GLN A 35 7.95 -30.53 22.87
C GLN A 35 9.43 -30.73 23.12
N ARG A 36 9.92 -31.97 22.99
CA ARG A 36 11.37 -32.23 23.07
C ARG A 36 12.11 -31.40 22.02
N LEU A 37 13.16 -30.70 22.43
CA LEU A 37 13.96 -29.86 21.53
C LEU A 37 14.95 -30.70 20.72
N PHE A 38 15.62 -31.65 21.40
CA PHE A 38 16.63 -32.52 20.81
C PHE A 38 16.15 -33.97 20.77
N ASN A 39 16.12 -34.56 19.59
CA ASN A 39 15.79 -35.98 19.39
C ASN A 39 17.05 -36.84 19.33
N SER A 40 18.19 -36.27 18.91
CA SER A 40 19.46 -36.98 18.73
C SER A 40 20.53 -36.56 19.74
N ILE A 41 20.57 -35.29 20.13
CA ILE A 41 21.52 -34.76 21.11
C ILE A 41 20.97 -35.06 22.50
N LEU A 42 21.25 -36.28 22.98
CA LEU A 42 20.75 -36.79 24.25
C LEU A 42 21.83 -36.78 25.33
N PRO A 43 21.46 -36.67 26.62
CA PRO A 43 22.39 -36.83 27.70
C PRO A 43 23.03 -38.23 27.67
N PRO A 44 24.26 -38.41 28.18
CA PRO A 44 24.91 -39.71 28.25
C PRO A 44 24.01 -40.73 28.98
N THR A 45 23.82 -41.93 28.41
CA THR A 45 23.02 -42.99 29.03
C THR A 45 23.59 -43.34 30.39
N ALA A 46 22.81 -43.10 31.44
CA ALA A 46 23.15 -43.53 32.78
C ALA A 46 23.07 -45.06 32.87
N GLY A 47 23.95 -45.68 33.66
CA GLY A 47 23.94 -47.14 33.85
C GLY A 47 22.59 -47.66 34.37
N LEU A 48 22.32 -48.96 34.19
CA LEU A 48 21.12 -49.63 34.69
C LEU A 48 20.83 -49.24 36.15
N GLY A 49 19.75 -48.49 36.39
CA GLY A 49 19.30 -48.03 37.72
C GLY A 49 19.52 -46.55 38.05
N ALA A 50 20.17 -45.76 37.18
CA ALA A 50 20.34 -44.32 37.38
C ALA A 50 19.22 -43.49 36.71
N ALA A 51 18.84 -42.38 37.35
CA ALA A 51 17.81 -41.47 36.82
C ALA A 51 18.24 -40.88 35.46
N ALA A 52 17.27 -40.70 34.55
CA ALA A 52 17.52 -40.08 33.25
C ALA A 52 18.09 -38.65 33.43
N GLY A 53 19.14 -38.33 32.67
CA GLY A 53 19.73 -36.99 32.67
C GLY A 53 18.76 -35.95 32.10
N PRO A 54 18.91 -34.65 32.45
CA PRO A 54 18.00 -33.61 32.00
C PRO A 54 18.16 -33.29 30.51
N GLU A 55 17.04 -33.11 29.82
CA GLU A 55 16.93 -32.88 28.38
C GLU A 55 16.28 -31.52 28.08
N TRP A 56 16.51 -30.98 26.90
CA TRP A 56 15.90 -29.72 26.47
C TRP A 56 14.48 -29.92 25.92
N TYR A 57 13.55 -29.09 26.38
CA TYR A 57 12.16 -29.00 25.93
C TYR A 57 11.82 -27.57 25.53
N VAL A 58 11.02 -27.41 24.48
CA VAL A 58 10.33 -26.18 24.14
C VAL A 58 8.99 -26.18 24.88
N MET A 59 8.82 -25.25 25.82
CA MET A 59 7.55 -24.95 26.47
C MET A 59 6.87 -23.83 25.69
N SER A 60 5.66 -24.09 25.18
CA SER A 60 4.86 -23.07 24.47
C SER A 60 3.48 -22.95 25.12
N PRO A 61 2.94 -21.73 25.25
CA PRO A 61 1.59 -21.55 25.78
C PRO A 61 0.57 -22.12 24.80
N THR A 62 -0.50 -22.73 25.32
CA THR A 62 -1.61 -23.24 24.48
C THR A 62 -2.63 -22.16 24.15
N GLU A 63 -2.61 -21.04 24.88
CA GLU A 63 -3.52 -19.90 24.75
C GLU A 63 -2.74 -18.61 25.09
N ASP A 64 -3.18 -17.46 24.58
CA ASP A 64 -2.56 -16.18 24.92
C ASP A 64 -2.77 -15.82 26.39
N ALA A 65 -1.70 -15.44 27.08
CA ALA A 65 -1.68 -15.03 28.48
C ALA A 65 -1.60 -13.49 28.62
N ALA A 66 -1.65 -12.98 29.85
CA ALA A 66 -1.29 -11.58 30.06
C ALA A 66 0.20 -11.35 29.74
N GLU A 67 0.56 -10.10 29.53
CA GLU A 67 1.92 -9.73 29.21
C GLU A 67 2.86 -10.05 30.38
N VAL A 68 3.82 -10.94 30.16
CA VAL A 68 4.80 -11.38 31.15
C VAL A 68 6.21 -11.19 30.62
N ASN A 69 7.16 -10.92 31.51
CA ASN A 69 8.58 -10.97 31.19
C ASN A 69 9.02 -12.45 31.16
N ALA A 70 9.47 -12.92 30.00
CA ALA A 70 9.86 -14.32 29.80
C ALA A 70 11.04 -14.76 30.70
N TRP A 71 11.97 -13.85 31.03
CA TRP A 71 13.04 -14.14 31.97
C TRP A 71 12.51 -14.30 33.40
N ASP A 72 11.57 -13.45 33.84
CA ASP A 72 10.93 -13.60 35.16
C ASP A 72 10.19 -14.94 35.29
N LEU A 73 9.46 -15.35 34.24
CA LEU A 73 8.80 -16.67 34.19
C LEU A 73 9.82 -17.81 34.28
N GLY A 74 10.90 -17.74 33.50
CA GLY A 74 11.97 -18.74 33.54
C GLY A 74 12.60 -18.87 34.94
N HIS A 75 12.98 -17.74 35.56
CA HIS A 75 13.57 -17.73 36.91
C HIS A 75 12.59 -18.27 37.95
N HIS A 76 11.30 -17.97 37.83
CA HIS A 76 10.27 -18.53 38.70
C HIS A 76 10.17 -20.04 38.57
N LEU A 77 10.13 -20.58 37.35
CA LEU A 77 10.03 -22.03 37.13
C LEU A 77 11.22 -22.79 37.72
N VAL A 78 12.43 -22.26 37.57
CA VAL A 78 13.65 -22.89 38.14
C VAL A 78 13.69 -22.79 39.67
N THR A 79 13.15 -21.73 40.26
CA THR A 79 13.23 -21.50 41.72
C THR A 79 12.05 -22.09 42.50
N GLN A 80 10.84 -22.02 41.96
CA GLN A 80 9.59 -22.42 42.62
C GLN A 80 8.97 -23.70 42.00
N GLY A 81 9.50 -24.17 40.87
CA GLY A 81 8.92 -25.28 40.12
C GLY A 81 7.55 -24.93 39.53
N PHE A 82 6.82 -25.95 39.10
CA PHE A 82 5.49 -25.79 38.51
C PHE A 82 4.36 -25.82 39.57
N GLY A 83 4.68 -26.04 40.85
CA GLY A 83 3.68 -26.24 41.90
C GLY A 83 2.81 -27.51 41.73
N MET A 84 3.21 -28.44 40.85
CA MET A 84 2.48 -29.67 40.53
C MET A 84 3.20 -30.91 41.05
N ALA A 85 2.46 -31.84 41.66
CA ALA A 85 3.01 -33.14 42.06
C ALA A 85 3.40 -33.95 40.81
N GLY A 86 4.66 -34.41 40.75
CA GLY A 86 5.16 -35.27 39.67
C GLY A 86 5.89 -34.54 38.53
N LEU A 87 5.94 -33.20 38.51
CA LEU A 87 6.76 -32.43 37.58
C LEU A 87 7.88 -31.70 38.32
N THR A 88 9.13 -32.11 38.08
CA THR A 88 10.31 -31.52 38.71
C THR A 88 10.60 -30.13 38.16
N ALA A 89 11.19 -29.25 38.98
CA ALA A 89 11.68 -27.96 38.52
C ALA A 89 12.77 -28.13 37.43
N PRO A 90 12.84 -27.24 36.43
CA PRO A 90 13.93 -27.26 35.44
C PRO A 90 15.29 -27.00 36.09
N GLU A 91 16.35 -27.62 35.56
CA GLU A 91 17.74 -27.29 35.92
C GLU A 91 18.07 -25.86 35.47
N THR A 92 17.62 -25.48 34.28
CA THR A 92 17.81 -24.15 33.71
C THR A 92 16.72 -23.84 32.70
N ALA A 93 16.52 -22.55 32.42
CA ALA A 93 15.53 -22.05 31.48
C ALA A 93 16.09 -20.84 30.72
N GLU A 94 15.73 -20.70 29.45
CA GLU A 94 16.00 -19.49 28.66
C GLU A 94 14.79 -19.16 27.77
N PRO A 95 14.54 -17.87 27.46
CA PRO A 95 13.50 -17.51 26.51
C PRO A 95 13.78 -18.03 25.09
N ASP A 96 12.75 -18.54 24.41
CA ASP A 96 12.81 -18.86 22.98
C ASP A 96 12.57 -17.57 22.16
N LEU A 97 13.60 -16.72 22.11
CA LEU A 97 13.50 -15.38 21.52
C LEU A 97 13.35 -15.45 20.00
N VAL A 98 12.48 -14.59 19.45
CA VAL A 98 12.49 -14.26 18.02
C VAL A 98 13.62 -13.24 17.79
N GLN A 99 14.68 -13.69 17.14
CA GLN A 99 15.89 -12.94 16.85
C GLN A 99 15.63 -11.91 15.74
N GLN A 100 15.84 -10.62 16.03
CA GLN A 100 15.79 -9.49 15.10
C GLN A 100 17.13 -8.74 15.04
N TRP A 101 17.88 -8.88 13.96
CA TRP A 101 19.15 -8.15 13.75
C TRP A 101 19.01 -7.04 12.70
N ILE A 102 19.86 -6.01 12.71
CA ILE A 102 19.81 -4.97 11.67
C ILE A 102 20.57 -5.47 10.43
N THR A 103 19.87 -5.65 9.32
CA THR A 103 20.46 -6.06 8.01
C THR A 103 20.17 -5.08 6.88
N GLY A 104 19.40 -4.02 7.15
CA GLY A 104 19.02 -3.00 6.19
C GLY A 104 17.82 -2.19 6.71
N THR A 105 17.49 -1.09 6.05
CA THR A 105 16.28 -0.31 6.38
C THR A 105 15.04 -0.97 5.77
N PRO A 106 13.83 -0.76 6.34
CA PRO A 106 12.58 -1.21 5.73
C PRO A 106 12.39 -0.73 4.28
N VAL A 107 12.94 0.43 3.94
CA VAL A 107 12.96 0.96 2.57
C VAL A 107 13.86 0.13 1.67
N GLN A 108 15.03 -0.30 2.14
CA GLN A 108 15.91 -1.20 1.37
C GLN A 108 15.25 -2.57 1.15
N HIS A 109 14.56 -3.11 2.15
CA HIS A 109 13.79 -4.36 2.01
C HIS A 109 12.56 -4.20 1.11
N ALA A 110 11.83 -3.08 1.20
CA ALA A 110 10.70 -2.76 0.32
C ALA A 110 11.15 -2.53 -1.13
N MET A 111 12.28 -1.84 -1.33
CA MET A 111 12.89 -1.67 -2.65
C MET A 111 13.41 -2.98 -3.21
N ALA A 112 13.88 -3.92 -2.38
CA ALA A 112 14.23 -5.27 -2.79
C ALA A 112 12.99 -6.09 -3.20
N ALA A 113 11.87 -5.96 -2.46
CA ALA A 113 10.60 -6.63 -2.75
C ALA A 113 9.88 -6.06 -4.00
N ALA A 114 10.14 -4.80 -4.36
CA ALA A 114 9.56 -4.14 -5.54
C ALA A 114 10.42 -4.25 -6.82
N ARG A 115 11.53 -5.01 -6.80
CA ARG A 115 12.43 -5.13 -7.95
C ARG A 115 11.78 -5.94 -9.07
N THR A 116 11.79 -5.40 -10.29
CA THR A 116 11.35 -6.12 -11.49
C THR A 116 12.44 -7.06 -12.01
N CYS A 117 12.07 -8.15 -12.68
CA CYS A 117 13.01 -9.15 -13.21
C CYS A 117 13.65 -8.75 -14.56
N ASP A 118 13.63 -7.45 -14.92
CA ASP A 118 14.06 -6.99 -16.24
C ASP A 118 15.59 -6.89 -16.38
N LYS A 119 16.30 -6.63 -15.27
CA LYS A 119 17.78 -6.53 -15.26
C LYS A 119 18.42 -6.85 -13.90
N PRO A 120 19.67 -7.37 -13.90
CA PRO A 120 20.52 -7.43 -12.71
C PRO A 120 20.77 -6.04 -12.09
N SER A 121 20.95 -6.01 -10.78
CA SER A 121 21.35 -4.81 -10.04
C SER A 121 22.85 -4.57 -10.21
N ASP A 122 23.21 -3.32 -10.46
CA ASP A 122 24.60 -2.89 -10.51
C ASP A 122 25.27 -2.97 -9.12
N PRO A 123 26.60 -3.14 -9.06
CA PRO A 123 27.36 -3.06 -7.81
C PRO A 123 27.17 -1.71 -7.09
N ASP A 124 27.33 -1.70 -5.78
CA ASP A 124 27.36 -0.45 -5.00
C ASP A 124 28.65 0.32 -5.30
N THR A 125 28.51 1.37 -6.11
CA THR A 125 29.60 2.24 -6.59
C THR A 125 30.35 2.97 -5.46
N ARG A 126 29.81 3.00 -4.24
CA ARG A 126 30.49 3.58 -3.07
C ARG A 126 31.58 2.66 -2.51
N LEU A 127 31.59 1.39 -2.91
CA LEU A 127 32.45 0.35 -2.39
C LEU A 127 33.29 -0.26 -3.53
N PRO A 128 34.47 -0.83 -3.23
CA PRO A 128 35.31 -1.47 -4.24
C PRO A 128 34.56 -2.56 -5.00
N THR A 129 34.85 -2.68 -6.30
CA THR A 129 34.31 -3.70 -7.20
C THR A 129 35.44 -4.35 -7.98
N ALA A 130 35.16 -5.49 -8.59
CA ALA A 130 36.08 -6.20 -9.47
C ALA A 130 35.45 -6.43 -10.85
N SER A 131 36.22 -7.02 -11.77
CA SER A 131 35.96 -6.97 -13.22
C SER A 131 34.74 -7.74 -13.71
N ASP A 132 34.30 -8.78 -13.00
CA ASP A 132 33.21 -9.66 -13.42
C ASP A 132 32.45 -10.23 -12.22
N VAL A 133 31.44 -11.05 -12.46
CA VAL A 133 30.54 -11.65 -11.45
C VAL A 133 31.20 -12.81 -10.66
N PHE A 134 32.35 -13.30 -11.09
CA PHE A 134 33.06 -14.46 -10.52
C PHE A 134 34.33 -14.08 -9.73
N TRP A 135 34.66 -12.79 -9.68
CA TRP A 135 35.86 -12.21 -9.08
C TRP A 135 36.24 -12.78 -7.72
N PHE A 136 35.26 -13.04 -6.86
CA PHE A 136 35.50 -13.51 -5.49
C PHE A 136 36.29 -14.81 -5.44
N ARG A 137 36.34 -15.60 -6.52
CA ARG A 137 37.01 -16.91 -6.61
C ARG A 137 38.37 -16.89 -7.29
N ASP A 138 38.73 -15.76 -7.88
CA ASP A 138 39.93 -15.65 -8.69
C ASP A 138 41.22 -15.81 -7.84
N PRO A 139 42.41 -15.89 -8.48
CA PRO A 139 43.68 -16.05 -7.79
C PRO A 139 44.07 -14.89 -6.86
N GLY A 140 43.60 -13.67 -7.10
CA GLY A 140 43.86 -12.50 -6.27
C GLY A 140 42.99 -12.44 -5.02
N HIS A 141 41.85 -13.14 -5.05
CA HIS A 141 40.85 -13.18 -4.01
C HIS A 141 40.87 -14.52 -3.25
N SER A 142 39.78 -15.30 -3.24
CA SER A 142 39.66 -16.49 -2.38
C SER A 142 40.37 -17.73 -2.91
N GLN A 143 40.84 -17.73 -4.17
CA GLN A 143 41.43 -18.89 -4.86
C GLN A 143 40.49 -20.11 -4.98
N LEU A 144 39.18 -19.94 -4.79
CA LEU A 144 38.20 -21.02 -4.89
C LEU A 144 38.15 -21.64 -6.29
N GLU A 145 38.47 -20.87 -7.34
CA GLU A 145 38.49 -21.36 -8.72
C GLU A 145 39.56 -22.43 -8.93
N ALA A 146 40.77 -22.21 -8.42
CA ALA A 146 41.86 -23.18 -8.50
C ALA A 146 41.60 -24.38 -7.59
N ALA A 147 41.12 -24.14 -6.36
CA ALA A 147 40.82 -25.21 -5.41
C ALA A 147 39.76 -26.19 -5.94
N ARG A 148 38.63 -25.69 -6.46
CA ARG A 148 37.58 -26.55 -7.02
C ARG A 148 38.02 -27.28 -8.29
N SER A 149 38.90 -26.66 -9.09
CA SER A 149 39.47 -27.29 -10.28
C SER A 149 40.39 -28.45 -9.91
N ALA A 150 41.20 -28.30 -8.86
CA ALA A 150 42.08 -29.36 -8.33
C ALA A 150 41.29 -30.54 -7.76
N VAL A 151 40.19 -30.27 -7.04
CA VAL A 151 39.30 -31.32 -6.50
C VAL A 151 38.48 -32.01 -7.62
N GLY A 152 38.11 -31.28 -8.67
CA GLY A 152 37.38 -31.80 -9.81
C GLY A 152 35.93 -32.19 -9.49
N ARG A 153 35.48 -33.33 -10.03
CA ARG A 153 34.09 -33.82 -9.94
C ARG A 153 34.04 -35.15 -9.20
N PRO A 154 34.22 -35.16 -7.86
CA PRO A 154 34.30 -36.40 -7.07
C PRO A 154 32.99 -37.19 -7.18
N THR A 155 33.04 -38.52 -7.13
CA THR A 155 31.84 -39.37 -7.06
C THR A 155 31.34 -39.53 -5.63
N ASP A 156 32.26 -39.67 -4.69
CA ASP A 156 32.01 -39.73 -3.24
C ASP A 156 32.09 -38.32 -2.62
N ARG A 157 30.97 -37.61 -2.64
CA ARG A 157 30.89 -36.18 -2.34
C ARG A 157 30.84 -35.90 -0.84
N ILE A 158 31.57 -34.88 -0.42
CA ILE A 158 31.35 -34.20 0.85
C ILE A 158 30.02 -33.44 0.79
N ARG A 159 29.36 -33.40 1.95
CA ARG A 159 28.04 -32.82 2.12
C ARG A 159 28.06 -31.61 3.05
N ILE A 160 27.45 -30.53 2.58
CA ILE A 160 27.38 -29.23 3.23
C ILE A 160 25.91 -28.95 3.58
N ALA A 161 25.59 -28.74 4.86
CA ALA A 161 24.26 -28.25 5.23
C ALA A 161 24.23 -26.72 5.16
N HIS A 162 23.24 -26.21 4.45
CA HIS A 162 23.01 -24.78 4.24
C HIS A 162 21.81 -24.35 5.08
N PHE A 163 22.09 -23.70 6.20
CA PHE A 163 21.08 -23.21 7.14
C PHE A 163 20.73 -21.77 6.77
N ASP A 164 19.57 -21.56 6.16
CA ASP A 164 19.17 -20.25 5.65
C ASP A 164 17.65 -20.06 5.57
N THR A 165 17.17 -19.04 4.83
CA THR A 165 15.73 -18.73 4.64
C THR A 165 15.01 -19.70 3.71
N GLY A 166 15.73 -20.68 3.16
CA GLY A 166 15.27 -21.57 2.12
C GLY A 166 15.93 -21.24 0.78
N TYR A 167 15.37 -21.77 -0.31
CA TYR A 167 15.89 -21.53 -1.66
C TYR A 167 14.76 -21.46 -2.68
N ASP A 168 15.05 -20.81 -3.81
CA ASP A 168 14.18 -20.80 -4.99
C ASP A 168 14.35 -22.11 -5.78
N PRO A 169 13.32 -22.97 -5.89
CA PRO A 169 13.42 -24.19 -6.67
C PRO A 169 13.52 -23.95 -8.18
N ASN A 170 13.10 -22.77 -8.65
CA ASN A 170 13.00 -22.42 -10.07
C ASN A 170 14.16 -21.53 -10.57
N HIS A 171 15.05 -21.08 -9.68
CA HIS A 171 16.17 -20.24 -10.09
C HIS A 171 17.26 -21.06 -10.79
N ARG A 172 17.79 -20.56 -11.91
CA ARG A 172 18.78 -21.23 -12.77
C ARG A 172 20.06 -21.64 -12.05
N THR A 173 20.42 -20.90 -10.99
CA THR A 173 21.63 -21.15 -10.20
C THR A 173 21.41 -22.20 -9.12
N ARG A 174 20.25 -22.85 -9.04
CA ARG A 174 20.00 -23.96 -8.12
C ARG A 174 21.13 -25.00 -8.21
N PRO A 175 21.79 -25.37 -7.09
CA PRO A 175 22.93 -26.29 -7.13
C PRO A 175 22.59 -27.62 -7.79
N ARG A 176 23.53 -28.14 -8.59
CA ARG A 176 23.35 -29.41 -9.32
C ARG A 176 23.18 -30.62 -8.39
N PHE A 177 23.84 -30.60 -7.23
CA PHE A 177 23.80 -31.68 -6.23
C PHE A 177 23.06 -31.25 -4.97
N LEU A 178 21.90 -30.61 -5.14
CA LEU A 178 21.01 -30.24 -4.04
C LEU A 178 20.17 -31.45 -3.61
N LEU A 179 20.29 -31.88 -2.35
CA LEU A 179 19.63 -33.06 -1.79
C LEU A 179 18.19 -32.75 -1.31
N ALA A 180 17.36 -32.30 -2.26
CA ALA A 180 15.98 -31.88 -2.01
C ALA A 180 14.93 -32.78 -2.68
N GLU A 181 15.34 -33.84 -3.38
CA GLU A 181 14.44 -34.70 -4.15
C GLU A 181 14.58 -36.18 -3.76
N THR A 182 13.46 -36.89 -3.84
CA THR A 182 13.36 -38.34 -3.57
C THR A 182 14.18 -39.14 -4.59
N PRO A 183 14.92 -40.20 -4.20
CA PRO A 183 15.01 -40.82 -2.86
C PRO A 183 16.08 -40.23 -1.94
N THR A 184 16.83 -39.21 -2.38
CA THR A 184 17.97 -38.61 -1.66
C THR A 184 17.60 -37.39 -0.81
N ASN A 185 16.31 -37.17 -0.54
CA ASN A 185 15.82 -35.96 0.12
C ASN A 185 16.31 -35.91 1.58
N LEU A 186 17.13 -34.90 1.89
CA LEU A 186 17.59 -34.58 3.24
C LEU A 186 17.19 -33.15 3.63
N GLN A 187 16.40 -32.45 2.82
CA GLN A 187 15.99 -31.09 3.16
C GLN A 187 15.06 -31.08 4.37
N LYS A 188 15.13 -30.01 5.17
CA LYS A 188 14.24 -29.80 6.31
C LYS A 188 13.80 -28.36 6.46
N ASN A 189 12.61 -28.20 7.05
CA ASN A 189 12.02 -26.92 7.39
C ASN A 189 11.63 -26.91 8.86
N PHE A 190 12.15 -25.90 9.58
CA PHE A 190 11.90 -25.67 11.01
C PHE A 190 11.10 -24.39 11.26
N VAL A 191 10.47 -23.83 10.23
CA VAL A 191 9.76 -22.54 10.25
C VAL A 191 8.27 -22.71 10.03
N ASP A 192 7.87 -23.40 8.95
CA ASP A 192 6.46 -23.55 8.56
C ASP A 192 5.87 -24.86 9.09
N ASP A 193 4.82 -24.75 9.91
CA ASP A 193 4.08 -25.92 10.39
C ASP A 193 3.45 -26.69 9.21
N GLY A 194 3.60 -28.01 9.21
CA GLY A 194 3.02 -28.91 8.20
C GLY A 194 3.87 -29.16 6.94
N ARG A 195 5.09 -28.60 6.84
CA ARG A 195 6.00 -28.80 5.68
C ARG A 195 7.43 -29.20 6.07
N LEU A 196 7.54 -30.12 7.02
CA LEU A 196 8.83 -30.47 7.64
C LEU A 196 9.93 -30.88 6.64
N ASP A 197 9.59 -31.48 5.49
CA ASP A 197 10.54 -31.97 4.48
C ASP A 197 10.64 -31.09 3.22
N ASP A 198 10.29 -29.80 3.31
CA ASP A 198 10.32 -28.84 2.20
C ASP A 198 11.00 -27.51 2.62
N ALA A 199 12.26 -27.33 2.19
CA ALA A 199 13.08 -26.15 2.49
C ALA A 199 12.94 -25.03 1.44
N THR A 200 11.94 -25.10 0.54
CA THR A 200 11.69 -24.02 -0.42
C THR A 200 11.35 -22.71 0.28
N ASP A 201 11.87 -21.60 -0.24
CA ASP A 201 11.52 -20.26 0.25
C ASP A 201 10.21 -19.83 -0.41
N ARG A 202 9.15 -19.67 0.40
CA ARG A 202 7.82 -19.22 -0.03
C ARG A 202 7.40 -17.95 0.69
N THR A 203 8.37 -17.21 1.19
CA THR A 203 8.12 -16.05 2.03
C THR A 203 7.49 -14.94 1.18
N GLU A 204 6.32 -14.46 1.56
CA GLU A 204 5.64 -13.31 0.96
C GLU A 204 5.67 -12.11 1.93
N GLY A 205 5.81 -10.88 1.42
CA GLY A 205 5.70 -9.65 2.23
C GLY A 205 6.87 -8.66 2.12
N VAL A 206 6.71 -7.48 2.75
CA VAL A 206 7.55 -6.27 2.55
C VAL A 206 8.67 -6.12 3.61
N PHE A 207 8.78 -7.07 4.56
CA PHE A 207 9.73 -7.04 5.70
C PHE A 207 10.63 -8.27 5.80
N THR A 208 10.76 -9.02 4.70
CA THR A 208 11.52 -10.28 4.64
C THR A 208 12.78 -10.04 3.83
N ASN A 209 13.90 -10.66 4.24
CA ASN A 209 15.12 -10.69 3.43
C ASN A 209 14.91 -11.68 2.27
N LEU A 210 13.98 -11.33 1.37
CA LEU A 210 13.50 -12.19 0.29
C LEU A 210 14.69 -12.71 -0.52
N GLY A 211 14.82 -14.03 -0.58
CA GLY A 211 15.85 -14.68 -1.38
C GLY A 211 17.24 -14.70 -0.78
N HIS A 212 17.40 -14.40 0.52
CA HIS A 212 18.70 -14.45 1.16
C HIS A 212 19.36 -15.83 1.05
N GLY A 213 18.62 -16.90 1.34
CA GLY A 213 19.12 -18.26 1.18
C GLY A 213 19.43 -18.64 -0.27
N THR A 214 18.64 -18.17 -1.25
CA THR A 214 18.96 -18.35 -2.68
C THR A 214 20.29 -17.70 -3.06
N GLY A 215 20.56 -16.48 -2.56
CA GLY A 215 21.80 -15.76 -2.81
C GLY A 215 23.04 -16.44 -2.21
N THR A 216 22.98 -16.82 -0.92
CA THR A 216 24.10 -17.50 -0.25
C THR A 216 24.33 -18.91 -0.78
N LEU A 217 23.27 -19.62 -1.19
CA LEU A 217 23.35 -20.92 -1.86
C LEU A 217 24.03 -20.81 -3.24
N GLY A 218 23.77 -19.72 -3.97
CA GLY A 218 24.44 -19.40 -5.23
C GLY A 218 25.95 -19.25 -5.07
N LEU A 219 26.40 -18.51 -4.05
CA LEU A 219 27.83 -18.35 -3.73
C LEU A 219 28.49 -19.67 -3.28
N LEU A 220 27.76 -20.51 -2.56
CA LEU A 220 28.25 -21.79 -2.07
C LEU A 220 28.47 -22.80 -3.21
N ALA A 221 27.41 -23.11 -3.95
CA ALA A 221 27.39 -24.23 -4.91
C ALA A 221 26.52 -23.96 -6.14
N GLY A 222 26.30 -22.69 -6.49
CA GLY A 222 25.41 -22.31 -7.58
C GLY A 222 25.80 -22.89 -8.93
N ALA A 223 24.80 -23.32 -9.70
CA ALA A 223 24.91 -23.85 -11.06
C ALA A 223 25.37 -22.77 -12.08
N PRO A 224 25.65 -23.13 -13.35
CA PRO A 224 26.27 -22.22 -14.30
C PRO A 224 25.47 -20.95 -14.65
N VAL A 225 26.18 -19.83 -14.64
CA VAL A 225 25.79 -18.56 -15.25
C VAL A 225 26.73 -18.33 -16.44
N ASP A 226 26.18 -18.10 -17.62
CA ASP A 226 26.95 -17.92 -18.86
C ASP A 226 27.99 -19.03 -19.13
N GLY A 227 27.62 -20.27 -18.83
CA GLY A 227 28.47 -21.45 -19.03
C GLY A 227 29.53 -21.68 -17.95
N VAL A 228 29.66 -20.78 -16.97
CA VAL A 228 30.62 -20.89 -15.87
C VAL A 228 29.87 -21.18 -14.57
N GLU A 229 30.19 -22.28 -13.89
CA GLU A 229 29.64 -22.63 -12.57
C GLU A 229 29.80 -21.44 -11.61
N LEU A 230 28.75 -21.02 -10.89
CA LEU A 230 28.76 -19.82 -10.04
C LEU A 230 29.42 -20.07 -8.67
N GLY A 231 29.10 -21.19 -8.02
CA GLY A 231 29.50 -21.44 -6.64
C GLY A 231 31.00 -21.73 -6.45
N GLY A 232 31.45 -21.64 -5.20
CA GLY A 232 32.79 -22.08 -4.79
C GLY A 232 32.98 -23.59 -4.82
N ALA A 233 31.94 -24.37 -4.50
CA ALA A 233 31.96 -25.83 -4.44
C ALA A 233 30.79 -26.47 -5.22
N PRO A 234 30.65 -26.21 -6.54
CA PRO A 234 29.47 -26.58 -7.33
C PRO A 234 29.28 -28.09 -7.54
N PHE A 235 30.32 -28.91 -7.26
CA PHE A 235 30.30 -30.36 -7.47
C PHE A 235 30.14 -31.17 -6.17
N LEU A 236 29.98 -30.51 -5.02
CA LEU A 236 29.72 -31.13 -3.73
C LEU A 236 28.22 -31.15 -3.41
N GLU A 237 27.81 -32.01 -2.49
CA GLU A 237 26.40 -32.12 -2.11
C GLU A 237 25.99 -31.02 -1.14
N VAL A 238 24.79 -30.47 -1.34
CA VAL A 238 24.21 -29.46 -0.45
C VAL A 238 22.88 -29.94 0.10
N VAL A 239 22.70 -29.84 1.42
CA VAL A 239 21.43 -30.09 2.11
C VAL A 239 20.82 -28.75 2.49
N PRO A 240 19.71 -28.33 1.86
CA PRO A 240 19.05 -27.09 2.23
C PRO A 240 18.23 -27.28 3.50
N ILE A 241 18.47 -26.45 4.51
CA ILE A 241 17.76 -26.48 5.79
C ILE A 241 17.18 -25.08 6.05
N ARG A 242 15.85 -24.96 5.98
CA ARG A 242 15.14 -23.70 6.21
C ARG A 242 14.92 -23.50 7.72
N VAL A 243 15.58 -22.47 8.26
CA VAL A 243 15.56 -22.15 9.71
C VAL A 243 14.97 -20.77 10.02
N ALA A 244 14.68 -19.97 9.00
CA ALA A 244 14.13 -18.62 9.16
C ALA A 244 13.19 -18.22 8.01
N ASN A 245 12.28 -17.27 8.25
CA ASN A 245 11.57 -16.54 7.17
C ASN A 245 12.37 -15.32 6.68
N SER A 246 13.34 -14.89 7.48
CA SER A 246 14.25 -13.79 7.19
C SER A 246 15.44 -13.90 8.13
N VAL A 247 16.63 -13.41 7.75
CA VAL A 247 17.79 -13.37 8.66
C VAL A 247 17.59 -12.50 9.91
N VAL A 248 16.42 -11.86 10.04
CA VAL A 248 16.00 -11.02 11.17
C VAL A 248 14.70 -11.51 11.83
N LEU A 249 14.19 -12.69 11.47
CA LEU A 249 13.00 -13.31 12.06
C LEU A 249 13.17 -14.83 12.14
N PHE A 250 13.78 -15.32 13.22
CA PHE A 250 13.89 -16.75 13.56
C PHE A 250 13.88 -16.99 15.06
N SER A 251 13.46 -18.17 15.52
CA SER A 251 13.47 -18.54 16.94
C SER A 251 14.75 -19.29 17.32
N ASN A 252 15.15 -19.22 18.60
CA ASN A 252 16.25 -20.02 19.12
C ASN A 252 16.01 -21.52 18.90
N SER A 253 14.78 -21.98 19.09
CA SER A 253 14.37 -23.36 18.89
C SER A 253 14.56 -23.87 17.46
N ALA A 254 14.36 -23.04 16.43
CA ALA A 254 14.48 -23.47 15.03
C ALA A 254 15.93 -23.85 14.68
N ILE A 255 16.90 -23.02 15.06
CA ILE A 255 18.33 -23.29 14.86
C ILE A 255 18.79 -24.50 15.69
N ALA A 256 18.36 -24.60 16.95
CA ALA A 256 18.69 -25.73 17.81
C ALA A 256 18.18 -27.06 17.22
N LYS A 257 16.93 -27.10 16.73
CA LYS A 257 16.36 -28.28 16.04
C LYS A 257 17.11 -28.63 14.75
N ALA A 258 17.58 -27.63 14.01
CA ALA A 258 18.40 -27.86 12.81
C ALA A 258 19.75 -28.51 13.14
N PHE A 259 20.44 -28.04 14.19
CA PHE A 259 21.67 -28.68 14.65
C PHE A 259 21.44 -30.13 15.13
N ASP A 260 20.36 -30.39 15.85
CA ASP A 260 19.97 -31.74 16.28
C ASP A 260 19.69 -32.67 15.10
N TYR A 261 19.01 -32.17 14.06
CA TYR A 261 18.79 -32.94 12.85
C TYR A 261 20.11 -33.36 12.20
N ILE A 262 21.06 -32.43 12.05
CA ILE A 262 22.39 -32.76 11.50
C ILE A 262 23.14 -33.76 12.37
N HIS A 263 23.07 -33.62 13.69
CA HIS A 263 23.63 -34.59 14.63
C HIS A 263 23.04 -35.99 14.41
N GLY A 264 21.71 -36.10 14.23
CA GLY A 264 21.02 -37.35 13.95
C GLY A 264 21.44 -38.05 12.66
N LEU A 265 21.79 -37.28 11.63
CA LEU A 265 22.28 -37.82 10.36
C LEU A 265 23.68 -38.45 10.46
N PHE A 266 24.46 -38.15 11.50
CA PHE A 266 25.86 -38.58 11.59
C PHE A 266 26.04 -40.10 11.73
N SER A 267 25.07 -40.76 12.38
CA SER A 267 25.04 -42.21 12.61
C SER A 267 25.03 -43.01 11.30
N ASP A 268 24.42 -42.44 10.25
CA ASP A 268 24.37 -43.00 8.91
C ASP A 268 25.45 -42.35 8.03
N LYS A 269 26.52 -43.09 7.74
CA LYS A 269 27.63 -42.59 6.90
C LYS A 269 27.15 -42.10 5.52
N THR A 270 26.05 -42.64 5.00
CA THR A 270 25.51 -42.22 3.69
C THR A 270 24.80 -40.87 3.75
N LYS A 271 24.33 -40.45 4.93
CA LYS A 271 23.59 -39.19 5.17
C LYS A 271 24.39 -38.13 5.94
N ARG A 272 25.57 -38.50 6.44
CA ARG A 272 26.47 -37.63 7.19
C ARG A 272 26.72 -36.29 6.49
N VAL A 273 26.63 -35.22 7.28
CA VAL A 273 27.04 -33.86 6.91
C VAL A 273 28.40 -33.56 7.54
N HIS A 274 29.24 -32.82 6.81
CA HIS A 274 30.63 -32.55 7.20
C HIS A 274 30.85 -31.08 7.52
N VAL A 275 30.13 -30.20 6.82
CA VAL A 275 30.22 -28.74 6.97
C VAL A 275 28.82 -28.17 7.15
N ILE A 276 28.66 -27.24 8.10
CA ILE A 276 27.47 -26.41 8.24
C ILE A 276 27.87 -24.97 7.89
N THR A 277 27.10 -24.34 7.01
CA THR A 277 27.17 -22.91 6.73
C THR A 277 25.87 -22.24 7.15
N MET A 278 25.97 -21.15 7.91
CA MET A 278 24.79 -20.39 8.35
C MET A 278 25.05 -18.88 8.27
N SER A 279 24.35 -18.21 7.36
CA SER A 279 24.53 -16.78 7.09
C SER A 279 23.59 -15.89 7.91
N MET A 280 23.45 -16.18 9.21
CA MET A 280 22.64 -15.41 10.16
C MET A 280 23.14 -15.58 11.59
N GLY A 281 22.66 -14.75 12.51
CA GLY A 281 22.98 -14.84 13.93
C GLY A 281 22.26 -13.78 14.77
N GLY A 282 22.40 -13.87 16.09
CA GLY A 282 21.72 -12.99 17.03
C GLY A 282 22.23 -13.10 18.47
N LEU A 283 21.31 -13.00 19.43
CA LEU A 283 21.56 -13.10 20.86
C LEU A 283 21.97 -14.52 21.27
N ALA A 284 22.76 -14.63 22.33
CA ALA A 284 23.26 -15.90 22.83
C ALA A 284 22.14 -16.83 23.33
N SER A 285 22.35 -18.14 23.18
CA SER A 285 21.50 -19.23 23.67
C SER A 285 22.39 -20.36 24.18
N GLN A 286 22.10 -20.88 25.37
CA GLN A 286 22.79 -22.04 25.93
C GLN A 286 22.39 -23.32 25.21
N ALA A 287 21.15 -23.42 24.71
CA ALA A 287 20.75 -24.55 23.86
C ALA A 287 21.59 -24.62 22.57
N TRP A 288 21.93 -23.48 21.96
CA TRP A 288 22.86 -23.44 20.83
C TRP A 288 24.27 -23.88 21.21
N ALA A 289 24.76 -23.46 22.38
CA ALA A 289 26.09 -23.87 22.86
C ALA A 289 26.16 -25.39 23.04
N ASP A 290 25.15 -26.00 23.68
CA ASP A 290 25.04 -27.46 23.87
C ASP A 290 25.04 -28.18 22.50
N ALA A 291 24.30 -27.67 21.51
CA ALA A 291 24.21 -28.27 20.18
C ALA A 291 25.52 -28.13 19.37
N VAL A 292 26.15 -26.95 19.40
CA VAL A 292 27.47 -26.69 18.79
C VAL A 292 28.52 -27.61 19.40
N ASN A 293 28.52 -27.76 20.72
CA ASN A 293 29.45 -28.65 21.41
C ASN A 293 29.29 -30.09 20.90
N ALA A 294 28.06 -30.60 20.83
CA ALA A 294 27.79 -31.96 20.34
C ALA A 294 28.28 -32.19 18.90
N LEU A 295 28.00 -31.24 17.99
CA LEU A 295 28.44 -31.32 16.59
C LEU A 295 29.96 -31.23 16.42
N TYR A 296 30.62 -30.40 17.24
CA TYR A 296 32.07 -30.31 17.28
C TYR A 296 32.71 -31.64 17.72
N GLU A 297 32.16 -32.29 18.74
CA GLU A 297 32.65 -33.62 19.19
C GLU A 297 32.44 -34.70 18.11
N LEU A 298 31.42 -34.57 17.24
CA LEU A 298 31.22 -35.47 16.09
C LEU A 298 32.19 -35.21 14.92
N GLY A 299 32.77 -34.01 14.84
CA GLY A 299 33.67 -33.63 13.75
C GLY A 299 33.01 -32.86 12.62
N VAL A 300 31.91 -32.16 12.89
CA VAL A 300 31.25 -31.28 11.92
C VAL A 300 31.87 -29.88 12.00
N PHE A 301 32.38 -29.38 10.88
CA PHE A 301 32.92 -28.02 10.80
C PHE A 301 31.78 -27.01 10.63
N ILE A 302 31.70 -26.01 11.52
CA ILE A 302 30.62 -25.01 11.51
C ILE A 302 31.22 -23.64 11.22
N VAL A 303 30.68 -22.96 10.21
CA VAL A 303 30.99 -21.56 9.92
C VAL A 303 29.72 -20.73 9.82
N THR A 304 29.73 -19.56 10.46
CA THR A 304 28.57 -18.68 10.49
C THR A 304 28.96 -17.21 10.32
N ALA A 305 28.04 -16.41 9.80
CA ALA A 305 28.27 -14.99 9.54
C ALA A 305 28.61 -14.23 10.84
N ALA A 306 29.63 -13.38 10.81
CA ALA A 306 30.02 -12.58 11.97
C ALA A 306 28.92 -11.60 12.43
N GLY A 307 27.99 -11.23 11.54
CA GLY A 307 26.97 -10.21 11.77
C GLY A 307 27.25 -8.95 10.96
N ASN A 308 26.29 -8.03 10.93
CA ASN A 308 26.42 -6.74 10.25
C ASN A 308 25.94 -5.61 11.17
N ASN A 309 26.40 -4.40 10.88
CA ASN A 309 26.06 -3.18 11.62
C ASN A 309 26.03 -1.96 10.69
N PHE A 310 25.45 -0.86 11.17
CA PHE A 310 25.56 0.46 10.53
C PHE A 310 26.16 1.42 11.56
N GLY A 311 27.35 1.95 11.28
CA GLY A 311 28.06 2.81 12.23
C GLY A 311 28.31 2.14 13.59
N ASN A 312 28.61 0.83 13.59
CA ASN A 312 28.82 -0.01 14.77
C ASN A 312 27.58 -0.23 15.65
N LEU A 313 26.36 -0.01 15.13
CA LEU A 313 25.08 -0.30 15.79
C LEU A 313 24.36 -1.52 15.20
N PRO A 314 23.69 -2.36 16.03
CA PRO A 314 23.58 -2.26 17.49
C PRO A 314 24.86 -2.68 18.22
N THR A 315 25.74 -3.43 17.56
CA THR A 315 27.06 -3.83 18.03
C THR A 315 27.97 -4.07 16.83
N ARG A 316 29.27 -3.76 16.97
CA ARG A 316 30.28 -4.20 15.99
C ARG A 316 30.78 -5.61 16.28
N ASN A 317 30.57 -6.13 17.50
CA ASN A 317 31.06 -7.44 17.91
C ASN A 317 30.34 -8.60 17.20
N ILE A 318 31.06 -9.71 17.02
CA ILE A 318 30.55 -10.95 16.44
C ILE A 318 29.32 -11.45 17.21
N VAL A 319 28.29 -11.85 16.47
CA VAL A 319 26.99 -12.36 17.00
C VAL A 319 27.02 -13.87 17.24
N TYR A 320 26.04 -14.42 17.97
CA TYR A 320 25.93 -15.88 18.16
C TYR A 320 25.15 -16.55 17.02
N PRO A 321 25.47 -17.81 16.67
CA PRO A 321 26.48 -18.69 17.26
C PRO A 321 27.90 -18.44 16.74
N ALA A 322 28.13 -17.47 15.84
CA ALA A 322 29.46 -17.17 15.30
C ALA A 322 30.48 -16.86 16.38
N ARG A 323 30.03 -16.31 17.52
CA ARG A 323 30.83 -15.97 18.71
C ARG A 323 31.28 -17.17 19.55
N PHE A 324 30.75 -18.38 19.34
CA PHE A 324 31.28 -19.59 19.98
C PHE A 324 32.64 -20.00 19.39
N LYS A 325 33.62 -20.37 20.21
CA LYS A 325 35.01 -20.65 19.77
C LYS A 325 35.15 -21.93 18.96
N ARG A 326 34.19 -22.86 19.10
CA ARG A 326 34.02 -24.06 18.25
C ARG A 326 33.36 -23.76 16.91
N VAL A 327 32.89 -22.53 16.69
CA VAL A 327 32.36 -22.04 15.41
C VAL A 327 33.34 -21.07 14.77
N VAL A 328 33.60 -21.22 13.48
CA VAL A 328 34.36 -20.23 12.73
C VAL A 328 33.45 -19.05 12.39
N ALA A 329 33.87 -17.84 12.77
CA ALA A 329 33.16 -16.62 12.38
C ALA A 329 33.67 -16.14 11.02
N ALA A 330 32.76 -15.86 10.08
CA ALA A 330 33.09 -15.28 8.78
C ALA A 330 32.95 -13.75 8.82
N CYS A 331 34.08 -13.05 8.88
CA CYS A 331 34.20 -11.60 8.73
C CYS A 331 34.26 -11.21 7.24
N GLY A 332 34.05 -9.93 6.94
CA GLY A 332 34.04 -9.43 5.56
C GLY A 332 35.32 -8.71 5.15
N VAL A 333 35.75 -8.90 3.90
CA VAL A 333 36.84 -8.14 3.26
C VAL A 333 36.41 -7.66 1.87
N MET A 334 36.69 -6.40 1.54
CA MET A 334 36.32 -5.80 0.26
C MET A 334 37.24 -6.27 -0.88
N ALA A 335 36.84 -6.02 -2.13
CA ALA A 335 37.60 -6.44 -3.32
C ALA A 335 39.04 -5.90 -3.37
N ASP A 336 39.33 -4.77 -2.70
CA ASP A 336 40.67 -4.21 -2.60
C ASP A 336 41.50 -4.74 -1.42
N GLY A 337 41.00 -5.75 -0.69
CA GLY A 337 41.66 -6.35 0.47
C GLY A 337 41.46 -5.61 1.79
N ARG A 338 40.80 -4.43 1.79
CA ARG A 338 40.50 -3.72 3.05
C ARG A 338 39.34 -4.37 3.81
N PRO A 339 39.34 -4.35 5.15
CA PRO A 339 38.22 -4.88 5.93
C PRO A 339 36.88 -4.24 5.58
N TYR A 340 35.84 -5.06 5.46
CA TYR A 340 34.45 -4.59 5.40
C TYR A 340 33.97 -4.27 6.81
N ALA A 341 34.56 -3.26 7.43
CA ALA A 341 34.37 -2.87 8.83
C ALA A 341 34.52 -1.35 8.98
N ASP A 342 33.95 -0.77 10.04
CA ASP A 342 34.06 0.66 10.39
C ASP A 342 33.68 1.62 9.24
N LEU A 343 32.68 1.25 8.44
CA LEU A 343 32.18 2.06 7.33
C LEU A 343 31.23 3.17 7.83
N PRO A 344 31.00 4.23 7.03
CA PRO A 344 30.05 5.29 7.37
C PRO A 344 28.67 4.75 7.73
N VAL A 345 27.92 5.42 8.61
CA VAL A 345 26.59 4.98 9.09
C VAL A 345 25.55 4.74 7.98
N SER A 346 25.75 5.29 6.79
CA SER A 346 24.91 5.09 5.61
C SER A 346 25.28 3.86 4.77
N ILE A 347 26.32 3.12 5.16
CA ILE A 347 26.83 1.92 4.49
C ILE A 347 26.88 0.80 5.52
N MET A 348 26.37 -0.37 5.16
CA MET A 348 26.45 -1.55 6.01
C MET A 348 27.92 -1.96 6.17
N ALA A 349 28.33 -2.30 7.38
CA ALA A 349 29.63 -2.89 7.67
C ALA A 349 29.45 -4.30 8.27
N GLY A 350 30.48 -5.13 8.15
CA GLY A 350 30.56 -6.42 8.81
C GLY A 350 31.01 -6.28 10.26
N ASN A 351 30.54 -7.20 11.10
CA ASN A 351 30.97 -7.29 12.49
C ASN A 351 32.34 -7.96 12.60
N TYR A 352 33.08 -7.57 13.63
CA TYR A 352 34.39 -8.08 14.02
C TYR A 352 34.56 -7.92 15.54
N GLY A 353 35.51 -8.63 16.12
CA GLY A 353 35.70 -8.64 17.57
C GLY A 353 34.64 -9.46 18.32
N PRO A 354 34.72 -9.57 19.65
CA PRO A 354 35.78 -9.04 20.49
C PRO A 354 37.12 -9.76 20.23
N ALA A 355 38.22 -9.21 20.75
CA ALA A 355 39.56 -9.72 20.48
C ALA A 355 39.71 -11.20 20.85
N SER A 356 39.11 -11.65 21.96
CA SER A 356 39.09 -13.07 22.38
C SER A 356 38.51 -14.02 21.33
N LYS A 357 37.64 -13.53 20.44
CA LYS A 357 37.03 -14.33 19.38
C LYS A 357 37.84 -14.37 18.08
N MET A 358 38.61 -13.32 17.79
CA MET A 358 39.26 -13.15 16.48
C MET A 358 40.28 -14.25 16.16
N ALA A 359 40.83 -14.94 17.17
CA ALA A 359 41.69 -16.11 16.99
C ALA A 359 41.00 -17.29 16.26
N THR A 360 39.67 -17.26 16.17
CA THR A 360 38.84 -18.29 15.57
C THR A 360 37.95 -17.76 14.43
N ALA A 361 38.25 -16.56 13.94
CA ALA A 361 37.56 -15.91 12.83
C ALA A 361 38.41 -15.97 11.55
N LEU A 362 37.75 -15.97 10.39
CA LEU A 362 38.34 -15.85 9.06
C LEU A 362 37.58 -14.78 8.27
N ALA A 363 38.24 -14.17 7.29
CA ALA A 363 37.62 -13.22 6.38
C ALA A 363 37.42 -13.81 4.98
N ALA A 364 36.32 -13.45 4.33
CA ALA A 364 36.07 -13.74 2.92
C ALA A 364 35.36 -12.56 2.24
N PHE A 365 35.27 -12.60 0.91
CA PHE A 365 35.03 -11.40 0.11
C PHE A 365 33.57 -10.92 0.15
N THR A 366 33.38 -9.63 0.39
CA THR A 366 32.10 -8.89 0.45
C THR A 366 32.40 -7.39 0.55
N PRO A 367 31.60 -6.46 0.01
CA PRO A 367 30.33 -6.63 -0.70
C PRO A 367 30.56 -6.74 -2.23
N ASN A 368 29.53 -6.47 -3.02
CA ASN A 368 29.53 -6.55 -4.48
C ASN A 368 29.81 -7.96 -5.02
N THR A 369 29.41 -8.99 -4.27
CA THR A 369 29.44 -10.38 -4.73
C THR A 369 28.19 -10.71 -5.55
N PRO A 370 28.20 -11.77 -6.35
CA PRO A 370 26.98 -12.24 -7.01
C PRO A 370 25.89 -12.62 -6.01
N TRP A 371 24.64 -12.37 -6.39
CA TRP A 371 23.48 -12.65 -5.56
C TRP A 371 22.29 -13.10 -6.42
N ALA A 372 21.96 -14.39 -6.36
CA ALA A 372 20.81 -14.96 -7.05
C ALA A 372 19.49 -14.41 -6.47
N ARG A 373 18.61 -13.89 -7.32
CA ARG A 373 17.40 -13.17 -6.90
C ARG A 373 16.18 -14.09 -6.89
N LEU A 374 15.58 -14.29 -5.71
CA LEU A 374 14.33 -15.06 -5.55
C LEU A 374 13.21 -14.51 -6.44
N GLY A 375 12.48 -15.40 -7.11
CA GLY A 375 11.34 -15.07 -7.97
C GLY A 375 11.73 -14.61 -9.38
N CYS A 376 13.02 -14.37 -9.65
CA CYS A 376 13.52 -14.02 -10.98
C CYS A 376 14.47 -15.12 -11.48
N SER A 377 13.93 -16.12 -12.18
CA SER A 377 14.62 -17.38 -12.47
C SER A 377 16.02 -17.23 -13.10
N GLU A 378 16.27 -16.14 -13.83
CA GLU A 378 17.52 -15.92 -14.57
C GLU A 378 18.44 -14.84 -13.98
N ILE A 379 18.03 -14.13 -12.91
CA ILE A 379 18.71 -12.89 -12.50
C ILE A 379 19.70 -13.13 -11.36
N VAL A 380 20.97 -12.79 -11.62
CA VAL A 380 22.03 -12.72 -10.60
C VAL A 380 22.45 -11.26 -10.45
N ASP A 381 22.12 -10.66 -9.32
CA ASP A 381 22.52 -9.30 -8.94
C ASP A 381 24.03 -9.21 -8.62
N HIS A 382 24.64 -8.04 -8.80
CA HIS A 382 26.07 -7.81 -8.53
C HIS A 382 26.30 -6.98 -7.26
N ASN A 383 25.32 -6.91 -6.37
CA ASN A 383 25.36 -6.12 -5.13
C ASN A 383 25.14 -6.96 -3.86
N GLY A 384 25.46 -8.26 -3.91
CA GLY A 384 25.51 -9.12 -2.72
C GLY A 384 26.44 -8.51 -1.68
N SER A 385 25.97 -8.38 -0.45
CA SER A 385 26.69 -7.65 0.60
C SER A 385 26.56 -8.33 1.97
N GLY A 386 27.29 -7.82 2.96
CA GLY A 386 27.27 -8.35 4.32
C GLY A 386 28.17 -9.58 4.51
N THR A 387 28.40 -9.92 5.78
CA THR A 387 29.14 -11.15 6.18
C THR A 387 28.43 -12.42 5.74
N SER A 388 27.14 -12.36 5.43
CA SER A 388 26.37 -13.42 4.78
C SER A 388 26.94 -13.85 3.44
N SER A 389 27.55 -12.94 2.68
CA SER A 389 28.21 -13.24 1.40
C SER A 389 29.59 -13.88 1.58
N ALA A 390 30.25 -13.61 2.70
CA ALA A 390 31.57 -14.15 3.05
C ALA A 390 31.47 -15.63 3.54
N THR A 391 30.49 -15.92 4.40
CA THR A 391 30.26 -17.25 5.01
C THR A 391 30.30 -18.45 4.04
N PRO A 392 29.55 -18.47 2.92
CA PRO A 392 29.54 -19.62 2.01
C PRO A 392 30.90 -19.90 1.35
N GLN A 393 31.76 -18.88 1.21
CA GLN A 393 33.09 -19.04 0.64
C GLN A 393 34.02 -19.81 1.59
N VAL A 394 33.95 -19.51 2.89
CA VAL A 394 34.70 -20.24 3.93
C VAL A 394 34.22 -21.70 4.01
N ALA A 395 32.91 -21.91 3.91
CA ALA A 395 32.32 -23.26 3.88
C ALA A 395 32.76 -24.06 2.65
N ALA A 396 32.80 -23.42 1.48
CA ALA A 396 33.29 -24.04 0.25
C ALA A 396 34.76 -24.44 0.37
N ALA A 397 35.62 -23.56 0.89
CA ALA A 397 37.04 -23.86 1.11
C ALA A 397 37.24 -25.04 2.07
N ALA A 398 36.52 -25.06 3.19
CA ALA A 398 36.53 -26.17 4.14
C ALA A 398 36.11 -27.50 3.47
N ALA A 399 35.00 -27.48 2.73
CA ALA A 399 34.46 -28.68 2.08
C ALA A 399 35.38 -29.23 0.99
N LEU A 400 36.00 -28.36 0.19
CA LEU A 400 36.99 -28.74 -0.83
C LEU A 400 38.24 -29.36 -0.19
N TRP A 401 38.73 -28.79 0.90
CA TRP A 401 39.88 -29.35 1.63
C TRP A 401 39.57 -30.73 2.21
N ILE A 402 38.39 -30.89 2.83
CA ILE A 402 37.93 -32.19 3.33
C ILE A 402 37.80 -33.18 2.18
N GLN A 403 37.25 -32.77 1.03
CA GLN A 403 37.05 -33.65 -0.13
C GLN A 403 38.38 -34.19 -0.66
N GLN A 404 39.41 -33.35 -0.79
CA GLN A 404 40.73 -33.78 -1.24
C GLN A 404 41.40 -34.72 -0.23
N ASN A 405 41.22 -34.46 1.06
CA ASN A 405 41.90 -35.17 2.13
C ASN A 405 41.03 -36.23 2.83
N LYS A 406 39.89 -36.59 2.24
CA LYS A 406 38.82 -37.37 2.88
C LYS A 406 39.33 -38.63 3.57
N ALA A 407 40.14 -39.42 2.88
CA ALA A 407 40.66 -40.69 3.39
C ALA A 407 41.55 -40.55 4.63
N ALA A 408 42.33 -39.47 4.74
CA ALA A 408 43.17 -39.20 5.90
C ALA A 408 42.37 -38.52 7.02
N TRP A 409 41.48 -37.59 6.65
CA TRP A 409 40.59 -36.88 7.56
C TRP A 409 39.63 -37.83 8.30
N GLU A 410 39.11 -38.86 7.64
CA GLU A 410 38.23 -39.85 8.29
C GLU A 410 38.94 -40.70 9.35
N LYS A 411 40.28 -40.82 9.29
CA LYS A 411 41.07 -41.65 10.22
C LYS A 411 41.32 -41.01 11.57
N TYR A 412 40.99 -39.73 11.77
CA TYR A 412 41.12 -39.13 13.09
C TYR A 412 40.26 -39.90 14.12
N PRO A 413 40.84 -40.25 15.29
CA PRO A 413 40.19 -41.10 16.28
C PRO A 413 39.01 -40.41 16.98
N GLU A 414 39.12 -39.09 17.16
CA GLU A 414 38.08 -38.28 17.81
C GLU A 414 37.52 -37.26 16.81
N GLY A 415 36.21 -37.00 16.88
CA GLY A 415 35.55 -36.11 15.92
C GLY A 415 36.08 -34.68 15.99
N TRP A 416 36.34 -34.13 17.18
CA TRP A 416 36.88 -32.77 17.32
C TRP A 416 38.20 -32.55 16.55
N MET A 417 39.05 -33.57 16.43
CA MET A 417 40.31 -33.49 15.67
C MET A 417 40.04 -33.22 14.19
N ARG A 418 38.94 -33.73 13.66
CA ARG A 418 38.51 -33.48 12.28
C ARG A 418 38.20 -32.02 12.04
N VAL A 419 37.60 -31.34 13.01
CA VAL A 419 37.32 -29.89 12.92
C VAL A 419 38.62 -29.10 12.98
N GLU A 420 39.49 -29.40 13.95
CA GLU A 420 40.72 -28.66 14.16
C GLU A 420 41.76 -28.88 13.04
N ALA A 421 41.74 -30.04 12.37
CA ALA A 421 42.54 -30.28 11.17
C ALA A 421 42.14 -29.34 10.01
N VAL A 422 40.83 -29.17 9.79
CA VAL A 422 40.30 -28.24 8.77
C VAL A 422 40.67 -26.80 9.14
N ARG A 423 40.44 -26.41 10.40
CA ARG A 423 40.78 -25.07 10.90
C ARG A 423 42.25 -24.78 10.72
N LYS A 424 43.13 -25.71 11.09
CA LYS A 424 44.57 -25.55 10.94
C LYS A 424 44.97 -25.30 9.48
N ALA A 425 44.46 -26.11 8.55
CA ALA A 425 44.74 -25.91 7.13
C ALA A 425 44.28 -24.53 6.62
N LEU A 426 43.05 -24.13 6.95
CA LEU A 426 42.52 -22.82 6.53
C LEU A 426 43.22 -21.65 7.22
N PHE A 427 43.55 -21.77 8.50
CA PHE A 427 44.15 -20.72 9.32
C PHE A 427 45.64 -20.52 9.06
N ASP A 428 46.35 -21.56 8.63
CA ASP A 428 47.77 -21.46 8.26
C ASP A 428 47.93 -20.95 6.82
N ALA A 429 46.95 -21.21 5.95
CA ALA A 429 46.94 -20.73 4.57
C ALA A 429 46.38 -19.31 4.39
N ALA A 430 45.65 -18.78 5.37
CA ALA A 430 44.98 -17.49 5.26
C ALA A 430 45.97 -16.33 5.03
N ARG A 431 45.64 -15.42 4.11
CA ARG A 431 46.45 -14.24 3.80
C ARG A 431 46.15 -13.12 4.79
N LEU A 432 47.18 -12.58 5.43
CA LEU A 432 47.07 -11.42 6.30
C LEU A 432 48.19 -10.43 5.96
N ASP A 433 47.83 -9.34 5.28
CA ASP A 433 48.81 -8.40 4.71
C ASP A 433 49.51 -7.55 5.80
N SER A 434 48.91 -7.39 6.97
CA SER A 434 49.53 -6.75 8.14
C SER A 434 48.95 -7.28 9.46
N ARG A 435 49.72 -7.20 10.55
CA ARG A 435 49.28 -7.73 11.86
C ARG A 435 48.09 -6.95 12.43
N GLU A 436 47.99 -5.66 12.13
CA GLU A 436 46.91 -4.77 12.56
C GLU A 436 45.55 -5.19 11.97
N LEU A 437 45.56 -5.81 10.78
CA LEU A 437 44.35 -6.31 10.15
C LEU A 437 43.74 -7.50 10.88
N ALA A 438 44.49 -8.21 11.73
CA ALA A 438 43.99 -9.36 12.48
C ALA A 438 42.81 -9.01 13.40
N GLU A 439 42.73 -7.77 13.87
CA GLU A 439 41.62 -7.30 14.70
C GLU A 439 40.27 -7.33 13.96
N ARG A 440 40.30 -7.15 12.63
CA ARG A 440 39.10 -7.08 11.78
C ARG A 440 38.92 -8.32 10.90
N LEU A 441 40.02 -8.96 10.51
CA LEU A 441 40.05 -10.10 9.59
C LEU A 441 40.35 -11.44 10.29
N GLY A 442 40.63 -11.43 11.59
CA GLY A 442 40.90 -12.63 12.37
C GLY A 442 42.21 -13.29 11.96
N ARG A 443 42.12 -14.57 11.58
CA ARG A 443 43.26 -15.34 11.05
C ARG A 443 43.68 -14.91 9.64
N GLY A 444 42.89 -14.07 8.97
CA GLY A 444 43.18 -13.54 7.64
C GLY A 444 42.11 -13.90 6.61
N ILE A 445 42.38 -13.53 5.37
CA ILE A 445 41.54 -13.75 4.20
C ILE A 445 41.72 -15.19 3.72
N ILE A 446 40.62 -15.92 3.46
CA ILE A 446 40.69 -17.29 2.96
C ILE A 446 41.51 -17.39 1.66
N GLN A 447 42.33 -18.43 1.55
CA GLN A 447 43.09 -18.79 0.35
C GLN A 447 42.90 -20.29 0.10
N ALA A 448 41.86 -20.65 -0.66
CA ALA A 448 41.38 -22.02 -0.76
C ALA A 448 42.40 -22.96 -1.42
N GLU A 449 43.08 -22.51 -2.48
CA GLU A 449 44.12 -23.28 -3.16
C GLU A 449 45.33 -23.49 -2.23
N ALA A 450 45.78 -22.43 -1.55
CA ALA A 450 46.86 -22.55 -0.57
C ALA A 450 46.48 -23.55 0.54
N ALA A 451 45.24 -23.53 1.03
CA ALA A 451 44.77 -24.49 2.03
C ALA A 451 44.84 -25.95 1.52
N LEU A 452 44.52 -26.21 0.25
CA LEU A 452 44.64 -27.55 -0.35
C LEU A 452 46.08 -28.09 -0.33
N ALA A 453 47.09 -27.22 -0.31
CA ALA A 453 48.49 -27.62 -0.18
C ALA A 453 48.86 -28.13 1.23
N HIS A 454 48.06 -27.83 2.25
CA HIS A 454 48.26 -28.34 3.60
C HIS A 454 47.68 -29.76 3.75
N THR A 455 48.53 -30.73 4.02
CA THR A 455 48.09 -32.08 4.40
C THR A 455 47.46 -32.08 5.81
N PRO A 456 46.55 -33.03 6.13
CA PRO A 456 45.99 -33.16 7.47
C PRO A 456 47.09 -33.27 8.52
N ALA A 457 47.02 -32.40 9.54
CA ALA A 457 48.04 -32.32 10.58
C ALA A 457 48.06 -33.57 11.47
N ASP A 458 49.20 -33.87 12.08
CA ASP A 458 49.29 -34.97 13.04
C ASP A 458 48.30 -34.76 14.21
N ALA A 459 47.56 -35.80 14.57
CA ALA A 459 46.59 -35.79 15.66
C ALA A 459 47.19 -35.29 16.99
N ALA A 460 48.48 -35.57 17.25
CA ALA A 460 49.18 -35.13 18.45
C ALA A 460 49.44 -33.61 18.49
N THR A 461 49.35 -32.92 17.35
CA THR A 461 49.58 -31.46 17.25
C THR A 461 48.29 -30.64 17.34
N LEU A 462 47.14 -31.30 17.25
CA LEU A 462 45.84 -30.64 17.30
C LEU A 462 45.42 -30.36 18.74
N GLN A 463 44.84 -29.18 18.97
CA GLN A 463 44.40 -28.75 20.29
C GLN A 463 42.88 -28.65 20.34
N LYS A 464 42.26 -29.36 21.28
CA LYS A 464 40.82 -29.35 21.47
C LYS A 464 40.37 -28.01 22.05
N GLN A 465 39.42 -27.35 21.41
CA GLN A 465 38.78 -26.16 21.96
C GLN A 465 37.95 -26.51 23.21
N PRO A 466 37.99 -25.66 24.26
CA PRO A 466 37.08 -25.78 25.40
C PRO A 466 35.62 -25.85 24.98
N ALA A 467 34.77 -26.45 25.81
CA ALA A 467 33.33 -26.45 25.57
C ALA A 467 32.80 -25.01 25.64
N ASP A 468 32.03 -24.62 24.64
CA ASP A 468 31.40 -23.30 24.60
C ASP A 468 30.22 -23.23 25.57
N SER A 469 29.96 -22.04 26.11
CA SER A 469 28.80 -21.74 26.94
C SER A 469 28.35 -20.31 26.69
N ALA A 470 27.03 -20.07 26.76
CA ALA A 470 26.46 -18.74 26.66
C ALA A 470 26.47 -18.07 28.05
N SER A 471 27.66 -17.65 28.49
CA SER A 471 27.89 -17.11 29.84
C SER A 471 28.48 -15.69 29.82
N PHE A 472 28.31 -14.96 30.91
CA PHE A 472 28.87 -13.62 31.12
C PHE A 472 29.83 -13.65 32.32
N PRO A 473 31.11 -14.04 32.14
CA PRO A 473 32.06 -14.22 33.23
C PRO A 473 32.19 -13.01 34.16
N PHE A 474 32.02 -11.79 33.62
CA PHE A 474 32.01 -10.56 34.42
C PHE A 474 31.00 -10.60 35.58
N LEU A 475 29.81 -11.20 35.38
CA LEU A 475 28.79 -11.28 36.43
C LEU A 475 29.28 -12.08 37.63
N ARG A 476 30.08 -13.14 37.41
CA ARG A 476 30.65 -13.97 38.50
C ARG A 476 31.62 -13.17 39.35
N VAL A 477 32.43 -12.32 38.72
CA VAL A 477 33.43 -11.50 39.39
C VAL A 477 32.78 -10.47 40.31
N ILE A 478 31.69 -9.84 39.87
CA ILE A 478 31.04 -8.76 40.63
C ILE A 478 30.00 -9.24 41.65
N THR A 479 29.36 -10.39 41.42
CA THR A 479 28.37 -10.95 42.36
C THR A 479 29.00 -11.83 43.44
N GLY A 480 30.27 -12.21 43.29
CA GLY A 480 30.97 -13.10 44.23
C GLY A 480 30.48 -14.55 44.23
N LEU A 481 29.55 -14.91 43.32
CA LEU A 481 28.87 -16.22 43.26
C LEU A 481 29.77 -17.36 42.73
N GLY A 482 31.05 -17.10 42.45
CA GLY A 482 31.94 -17.98 41.70
C GLY A 482 32.69 -19.07 42.47
N ILE A 483 32.59 -19.20 43.80
CA ILE A 483 33.54 -20.06 44.56
C ILE A 483 32.92 -21.33 45.19
N ALA A 484 31.59 -21.48 45.31
CA ALA A 484 31.00 -22.71 45.88
C ALA A 484 29.49 -22.90 45.61
N ALA A 485 29.03 -22.81 44.36
CA ALA A 485 27.62 -23.05 44.06
C ALA A 485 27.27 -24.55 44.11
N THR A 486 26.20 -24.91 44.83
CA THR A 486 25.60 -26.26 44.74
C THR A 486 24.94 -26.46 43.36
N VAL A 487 24.67 -27.71 42.93
CA VAL A 487 24.10 -28.00 41.59
C VAL A 487 22.81 -27.18 41.28
N PRO A 488 21.85 -26.99 42.22
CA PRO A 488 20.69 -26.10 42.01
C PRO A 488 21.05 -24.62 41.82
N ASP A 489 22.09 -24.14 42.50
CA ASP A 489 22.55 -22.74 42.39
C ASP A 489 23.28 -22.48 41.05
N ALA A 490 23.93 -23.51 40.49
CA ALA A 490 24.63 -23.41 39.22
C ALA A 490 23.68 -23.15 38.03
N GLY A 491 22.50 -23.77 38.02
CA GLY A 491 21.47 -23.56 36.99
C GLY A 491 20.94 -22.13 36.98
N ARG A 492 20.63 -21.59 38.16
CA ARG A 492 20.19 -20.20 38.35
C ARG A 492 21.28 -19.20 37.97
N GLN A 493 22.52 -19.46 38.36
CA GLN A 493 23.65 -18.60 38.03
C GLN A 493 23.85 -18.49 36.51
N ARG A 494 23.74 -19.60 35.78
CA ARG A 494 23.81 -19.61 34.31
C ARG A 494 22.72 -18.79 33.66
N MET A 495 21.50 -18.79 34.22
CA MET A 495 20.40 -17.97 33.70
C MET A 495 20.67 -16.47 33.88
N LEU A 496 21.17 -16.07 35.05
CA LEU A 496 21.55 -14.68 35.31
C LEU A 496 22.65 -14.22 34.36
N GLU A 497 23.64 -15.07 34.12
CA GLU A 497 24.73 -14.81 33.19
C GLU A 497 24.27 -14.70 31.75
N LEU A 498 23.42 -15.62 31.30
CA LEU A 498 22.87 -15.59 29.95
C LEU A 498 21.99 -14.35 29.74
N GLU A 499 21.16 -14.01 30.72
CA GLU A 499 20.32 -12.81 30.69
C GLU A 499 21.19 -11.54 30.60
N ALA A 500 22.22 -11.43 31.46
CA ALA A 500 23.16 -10.31 31.43
C ALA A 500 23.93 -10.24 30.11
N LEU A 501 24.36 -11.39 29.56
CA LEU A 501 24.99 -11.47 28.24
C LEU A 501 24.05 -10.93 27.16
N GLN A 502 22.80 -11.40 27.11
CA GLN A 502 21.81 -10.94 26.13
C GLN A 502 21.49 -9.45 26.28
N LEU A 503 21.48 -8.90 27.50
CA LEU A 503 21.32 -7.46 27.74
C LEU A 503 22.55 -6.67 27.26
N SER A 504 23.76 -7.18 27.53
CA SER A 504 25.01 -6.55 27.09
C SER A 504 25.09 -6.44 25.55
N GLN A 505 24.64 -7.48 24.83
CA GLN A 505 24.60 -7.48 23.36
C GLN A 505 23.62 -6.45 22.75
N ARG A 506 22.79 -5.82 23.59
CA ARG A 506 21.80 -4.80 23.21
C ARG A 506 22.15 -3.40 23.73
N SER A 507 23.27 -3.25 24.45
CA SER A 507 23.66 -1.99 25.08
C SER A 507 25.02 -1.53 24.56
N ARG A 508 25.02 -0.46 23.77
CA ARG A 508 26.25 0.19 23.30
C ARG A 508 27.11 0.70 24.46
N GLU A 509 26.47 1.24 25.49
CA GLU A 509 27.19 1.74 26.67
C GLU A 509 27.93 0.60 27.38
N LEU A 510 27.32 -0.59 27.48
CA LEU A 510 27.99 -1.78 28.01
C LEU A 510 29.12 -2.28 27.10
N GLU A 511 28.97 -2.19 25.78
CA GLU A 511 30.02 -2.59 24.84
C GLU A 511 31.22 -1.63 24.86
N GLU A 512 31.01 -0.33 25.03
CA GLU A 512 32.10 0.65 25.16
C GLU A 512 32.86 0.48 26.48
N LEU A 513 32.15 0.17 27.57
CA LEU A 513 32.75 -0.09 28.89
C LEU A 513 33.42 -1.46 28.96
N LEU A 514 32.81 -2.49 28.37
CA LEU A 514 33.26 -3.88 28.39
C LEU A 514 33.41 -4.40 26.93
N PRO A 515 34.46 -3.98 26.22
CA PRO A 515 34.66 -4.32 24.80
C PRO A 515 34.88 -5.83 24.59
N ASP A 516 35.40 -6.56 25.58
CA ASP A 516 35.49 -8.01 25.58
C ASP A 516 34.84 -8.61 26.84
N PRO A 517 33.56 -9.03 26.79
CA PRO A 517 32.86 -9.55 27.95
C PRO A 517 33.38 -10.91 28.45
N GLU A 518 34.20 -11.59 27.65
CA GLU A 518 34.88 -12.83 28.07
C GLU A 518 36.17 -12.54 28.87
N ASN A 519 36.71 -11.32 28.77
CA ASN A 519 37.92 -10.92 29.48
C ASN A 519 37.72 -9.61 30.27
N PRO A 520 37.08 -9.69 31.45
CA PRO A 520 36.80 -8.51 32.27
C PRO A 520 38.01 -7.92 33.02
N GLU A 521 39.20 -8.47 32.82
CA GLU A 521 40.42 -8.02 33.50
C GLU A 521 40.79 -6.59 33.04
N GLY A 522 41.04 -5.69 33.99
CA GLY A 522 41.46 -4.31 33.72
C GLY A 522 40.38 -3.22 33.86
N LEU A 523 39.11 -3.58 34.13
CA LEU A 523 38.06 -2.59 34.42
C LEU A 523 38.29 -1.84 35.73
N SER A 524 38.19 -0.50 35.70
CA SER A 524 38.23 0.34 36.89
C SER A 524 37.02 0.08 37.80
N GLU A 525 37.14 0.37 39.10
CA GLU A 525 36.01 0.26 40.05
C GLU A 525 34.81 1.13 39.63
N ALA A 526 35.08 2.28 38.99
CA ALA A 526 34.03 3.16 38.45
C ALA A 526 33.29 2.51 37.27
N ASP A 527 34.02 1.90 36.33
CA ASP A 527 33.41 1.23 35.17
C ASP A 527 32.64 -0.02 35.59
N ARG A 528 33.15 -0.76 36.59
CA ARG A 528 32.46 -1.90 37.20
C ARG A 528 31.11 -1.50 37.77
N ARG A 529 31.07 -0.41 38.55
CA ARG A 529 29.83 0.12 39.11
C ARG A 529 28.87 0.56 38.02
N ARG A 530 29.39 1.21 36.97
CA ARG A 530 28.58 1.68 35.84
C ARG A 530 27.94 0.53 35.06
N VAL A 531 28.68 -0.56 34.82
CA VAL A 531 28.13 -1.77 34.19
C VAL A 531 26.99 -2.36 35.01
N ILE A 532 27.13 -2.43 36.34
CA ILE A 532 26.08 -2.94 37.24
C ILE A 532 24.83 -2.05 37.16
N GLU A 533 25.00 -0.73 37.21
CA GLU A 533 23.89 0.24 37.09
C GLU A 533 23.14 0.06 35.76
N ILE A 534 23.86 -0.04 34.64
CA ILE A 534 23.24 -0.19 33.30
C ILE A 534 22.48 -1.52 33.19
N LEU A 535 23.04 -2.62 33.71
CA LEU A 535 22.36 -3.92 33.72
C LEU A 535 21.11 -3.92 34.61
N HIS A 536 21.17 -3.25 35.77
CA HIS A 536 20.06 -3.13 36.71
C HIS A 536 18.90 -2.31 36.12
N ASP A 537 19.23 -1.17 35.52
CA ASP A 537 18.26 -0.21 34.98
C ASP A 537 17.74 -0.59 33.59
N ALA A 538 18.27 -1.68 32.99
CA ALA A 538 17.81 -2.15 31.70
C ALA A 538 16.29 -2.50 31.76
N PRO A 539 15.46 -1.96 30.86
CA PRO A 539 14.01 -2.20 30.87
C PRO A 539 13.62 -3.67 30.74
N ALA A 540 14.43 -4.45 30.02
CA ALA A 540 14.22 -5.87 29.80
C ALA A 540 14.83 -6.78 30.90
N ALA A 541 15.50 -6.22 31.91
CA ALA A 541 16.05 -6.99 33.02
C ALA A 541 14.93 -7.57 33.89
N SER A 542 15.08 -8.84 34.25
CA SER A 542 14.23 -9.56 35.19
C SER A 542 14.44 -9.03 36.60
N ASN A 543 13.43 -9.25 37.44
CA ASN A 543 13.52 -8.93 38.86
C ASN A 543 14.57 -9.80 39.56
N ALA A 544 14.81 -11.02 39.06
CA ALA A 544 15.86 -11.89 39.57
C ALA A 544 17.26 -11.32 39.32
N LEU A 545 17.51 -10.76 38.13
CA LEU A 545 18.78 -10.09 37.81
C LEU A 545 18.95 -8.83 38.63
N ARG A 546 17.93 -7.97 38.72
CA ARG A 546 17.98 -6.77 39.58
C ARG A 546 18.32 -7.11 41.02
N ALA A 547 17.62 -8.07 41.62
CA ALA A 547 17.86 -8.52 42.98
C ALA A 547 19.24 -9.17 43.19
N ALA A 548 19.85 -9.73 42.14
CA ALA A 548 21.22 -10.24 42.19
C ALA A 548 22.26 -9.10 42.18
N LEU A 549 22.00 -8.06 41.37
CA LEU A 549 22.85 -6.87 41.28
C LEU A 549 22.76 -5.99 42.54
N GLU A 550 21.57 -5.81 43.13
CA GLU A 550 21.38 -5.03 44.37
C GLU A 550 22.19 -5.58 45.56
N ARG A 551 22.36 -6.90 45.64
CA ARG A 551 23.19 -7.56 46.68
C ARG A 551 24.67 -7.18 46.63
N THR A 552 25.12 -6.55 45.55
CA THR A 552 26.50 -6.04 45.40
C THR A 552 26.69 -4.64 46.01
N GLY A 553 25.64 -4.02 46.58
CA GLY A 553 25.74 -2.79 47.38
C GLY A 553 25.35 -1.49 46.68
N ILE A 554 24.51 -1.53 45.64
CA ILE A 554 23.98 -0.34 44.96
C ILE A 554 22.61 0.05 45.54
N PRO A 555 22.39 1.30 46.01
CA PRO A 555 21.08 1.76 46.44
C PRO A 555 20.13 1.88 45.25
N SER A 556 18.90 1.38 45.40
CA SER A 556 17.77 1.61 44.51
C SER A 556 17.61 3.11 44.20
N GLY A 557 18.11 3.54 43.04
CA GLY A 557 17.76 4.81 42.45
C GLY A 557 16.58 4.59 41.54
N ALA A 558 15.47 5.31 41.74
CA ALA A 558 14.38 5.35 40.77
C ALA A 558 14.96 5.59 39.37
N PRO A 559 14.44 4.92 38.32
CA PRO A 559 14.99 4.96 36.97
C PRO A 559 15.16 6.42 36.57
N LYS A 560 16.41 6.91 36.58
CA LYS A 560 16.69 8.24 36.07
C LYS A 560 16.50 8.11 34.56
N PRO A 561 15.61 8.90 33.93
CA PRO A 561 15.62 8.97 32.48
C PRO A 561 17.05 9.28 32.08
N SER A 562 17.65 8.41 31.27
CA SER A 562 18.96 8.68 30.69
C SER A 562 18.92 10.13 30.19
N PRO A 563 19.92 10.96 30.51
CA PRO A 563 19.99 12.27 29.87
C PRO A 563 20.07 11.96 28.39
N VAL A 564 18.95 12.16 27.69
CA VAL A 564 18.94 12.18 26.24
C VAL A 564 20.03 13.20 25.94
N PRO A 565 21.15 12.81 25.29
CA PRO A 565 22.15 13.79 24.88
C PRO A 565 21.34 14.90 24.23
N LYS A 566 21.57 16.17 24.61
CA LYS A 566 20.85 17.28 23.98
C LYS A 566 21.20 17.22 22.50
N LEU A 567 20.35 16.49 21.79
CA LEU A 567 20.41 16.30 20.37
C LEU A 567 20.32 17.72 19.83
N GLY A 568 21.21 18.06 18.88
CA GLY A 568 21.04 19.29 18.14
C GLY A 568 19.61 19.33 17.60
N ALA A 569 19.05 20.52 17.35
CA ALA A 569 17.65 20.63 16.90
C ALA A 569 17.32 19.66 15.73
N THR A 570 18.31 19.41 14.87
CA THR A 570 18.26 18.43 13.79
C THR A 570 18.17 16.98 14.27
N ASP A 571 19.00 16.57 15.21
CA ASP A 571 19.02 15.19 15.70
C ASP A 571 17.81 14.90 16.62
N ALA A 572 17.27 15.94 17.27
CA ALA A 572 16.04 15.84 18.07
C ALA A 572 14.83 15.66 17.16
N HIS A 573 14.80 16.38 16.03
CA HIS A 573 13.79 16.20 15.00
C HIS A 573 13.91 14.84 14.30
N ALA A 574 15.14 14.38 14.03
CA ALA A 574 15.39 13.06 13.47
C ALA A 574 14.97 11.94 14.43
N LEU A 575 15.21 12.11 15.74
CA LEU A 575 14.73 11.19 16.77
C LEU A 575 13.20 11.22 16.87
N GLN A 576 12.57 12.40 16.78
CA GLN A 576 11.11 12.52 16.78
C GLN A 576 10.49 11.80 15.58
N LEU A 577 11.07 11.96 14.38
CA LEU A 577 10.68 11.23 13.17
C LEU A 577 11.02 9.74 13.22
N ALA A 578 11.92 9.29 14.08
CA ALA A 578 12.27 7.88 14.25
C ALA A 578 11.41 7.18 15.32
N LEU A 579 10.98 7.91 16.36
CA LEU A 579 10.09 7.43 17.42
C LEU A 579 8.63 7.40 16.99
N ASP A 580 8.23 8.36 16.15
CA ASP A 580 6.95 8.41 15.47
C ASP A 580 7.21 8.45 13.96
N PRO A 581 7.64 7.32 13.36
CA PRO A 581 7.83 7.26 11.92
C PRO A 581 6.53 7.69 11.26
N PRO A 582 6.54 8.70 10.37
CA PRO A 582 5.32 9.14 9.72
C PRO A 582 4.75 7.95 8.96
N MET A 583 3.71 7.34 9.54
CA MET A 583 2.97 6.28 8.89
C MET A 583 2.48 6.86 7.57
N PRO A 584 2.69 6.17 6.43
CA PRO A 584 2.21 6.67 5.16
C PRO A 584 0.72 6.97 5.33
N THR A 585 0.35 8.24 5.15
CA THR A 585 -1.04 8.66 5.25
C THR A 585 -1.83 7.84 4.26
N LEU A 586 -2.77 7.04 4.76
CA LEU A 586 -3.71 6.34 3.89
C LEU A 586 -4.34 7.39 2.98
N VAL A 587 -4.25 7.20 1.67
CA VAL A 587 -4.77 8.15 0.69
C VAL A 587 -6.24 7.86 0.39
N THR A 588 -6.65 6.60 0.54
CA THR A 588 -8.00 6.11 0.28
C THR A 588 -8.49 5.17 1.39
N ARG A 589 -9.80 5.14 1.64
CA ARG A 589 -10.51 4.10 2.40
C ARG A 589 -11.39 3.28 1.46
N LYS A 590 -11.49 1.98 1.74
CA LYS A 590 -12.35 1.04 1.00
C LYS A 590 -13.70 0.92 1.71
N LEU A 591 -14.79 1.10 0.96
CA LEU A 591 -16.16 0.99 1.47
C LEU A 591 -16.98 0.07 0.56
N ARG A 592 -17.58 -0.96 1.15
CA ARG A 592 -18.57 -1.82 0.48
C ARG A 592 -19.85 -1.05 0.20
N VAL A 593 -20.42 -1.25 -0.98
CA VAL A 593 -21.66 -0.63 -1.45
C VAL A 593 -22.46 -1.66 -2.26
N TYR A 594 -23.75 -1.40 -2.46
CA TYR A 594 -24.46 -2.08 -3.53
C TYR A 594 -24.02 -1.51 -4.88
N ALA A 595 -23.70 -2.40 -5.81
CA ALA A 595 -23.47 -2.02 -7.20
C ALA A 595 -24.81 -1.69 -7.86
N PHE A 596 -25.82 -2.55 -7.71
CA PHE A 596 -27.16 -2.37 -8.28
C PHE A 596 -28.21 -2.15 -7.19
N ASP A 597 -29.48 -2.01 -7.57
CA ASP A 597 -30.58 -1.99 -6.61
C ASP A 597 -30.57 -3.30 -5.77
N PRO A 598 -30.81 -3.25 -4.44
CA PRO A 598 -30.82 -4.43 -3.59
C PRO A 598 -31.63 -5.61 -4.14
N LEU A 599 -32.70 -5.34 -4.90
CA LEU A 599 -33.55 -6.36 -5.51
C LEU A 599 -32.80 -7.31 -6.45
N VAL A 600 -31.73 -6.83 -7.09
CA VAL A 600 -30.88 -7.62 -7.99
C VAL A 600 -30.15 -8.73 -7.23
N GLY A 601 -29.89 -8.53 -5.93
CA GLY A 601 -29.26 -9.52 -5.06
C GLY A 601 -30.13 -10.74 -4.74
N TYR A 602 -31.43 -10.71 -5.04
CA TYR A 602 -32.30 -11.89 -4.89
C TYR A 602 -32.26 -12.83 -6.10
N ASP A 603 -31.65 -12.42 -7.22
CA ASP A 603 -31.37 -13.29 -8.35
C ASP A 603 -30.05 -14.06 -8.09
N PRO A 604 -30.09 -15.41 -7.97
CA PRO A 604 -28.90 -16.22 -7.71
C PRO A 604 -27.78 -16.02 -8.75
N ASP A 605 -28.14 -15.68 -10.00
CA ASP A 605 -27.17 -15.48 -11.08
C ASP A 605 -26.47 -14.11 -10.98
N LEU A 606 -27.02 -13.17 -10.21
CA LEU A 606 -26.52 -11.79 -10.06
C LEU A 606 -25.98 -11.49 -8.66
N LEU A 607 -26.08 -12.43 -7.71
CA LEU A 607 -25.62 -12.29 -6.33
C LEU A 607 -24.13 -11.89 -6.24
N GLN A 608 -23.27 -12.44 -7.09
CA GLN A 608 -21.82 -12.18 -7.07
C GLN A 608 -21.43 -10.78 -7.58
N ILE A 609 -22.34 -10.06 -8.25
CA ILE A 609 -22.06 -8.75 -8.86
C ILE A 609 -22.85 -7.61 -8.21
N ASN A 610 -23.78 -7.90 -7.29
CA ASN A 610 -24.59 -6.89 -6.62
C ASN A 610 -23.84 -6.11 -5.54
N GLU A 611 -22.69 -6.61 -5.10
CA GLU A 611 -21.84 -5.94 -4.11
C GLU A 611 -20.52 -5.53 -4.75
N THR A 612 -20.06 -4.32 -4.46
CA THR A 612 -18.73 -3.85 -4.87
C THR A 612 -18.06 -3.04 -3.77
N THR A 613 -16.76 -2.79 -3.92
CA THR A 613 -15.99 -1.99 -2.97
C THR A 613 -15.45 -0.76 -3.68
N LEU A 614 -15.87 0.42 -3.22
CA LEU A 614 -15.39 1.69 -3.72
C LEU A 614 -14.18 2.18 -2.92
N GLU A 615 -13.17 2.67 -3.62
CA GLU A 615 -12.11 3.48 -3.02
C GLU A 615 -12.54 4.93 -3.00
N VAL A 616 -12.61 5.51 -1.80
CA VAL A 616 -12.91 6.93 -1.56
C VAL A 616 -11.76 7.59 -0.82
N VAL A 617 -11.56 8.89 -1.03
CA VAL A 617 -10.46 9.65 -0.40
C VAL A 617 -10.49 9.48 1.13
N TRP A 618 -9.33 9.25 1.72
CA TRP A 618 -9.20 9.15 3.16
C TRP A 618 -9.27 10.53 3.80
N GLU A 619 -10.29 10.76 4.60
CA GLU A 619 -10.40 11.95 5.45
C GLU A 619 -10.72 11.58 6.90
N ALA A 620 -10.45 12.50 7.83
CA ALA A 620 -10.83 12.33 9.22
C ALA A 620 -12.35 12.51 9.39
N LEU A 621 -13.04 11.43 9.75
CA LEU A 621 -14.50 11.39 9.88
C LEU A 621 -14.98 11.37 11.33
N GLN A 622 -16.10 12.05 11.61
CA GLN A 622 -16.91 11.79 12.81
C GLN A 622 -18.04 10.80 12.47
N PRO A 623 -18.63 10.09 13.45
CA PRO A 623 -19.75 9.17 13.20
C PRO A 623 -20.94 9.87 12.50
N GLY A 624 -21.60 9.16 11.59
CA GLY A 624 -22.64 9.71 10.72
C GLY A 624 -21.98 10.45 9.56
N PRO A 625 -21.12 9.73 8.82
CA PRO A 625 -19.80 10.15 8.39
C PRO A 625 -19.74 11.63 8.07
N VAL A 626 -19.15 12.39 8.99
CA VAL A 626 -19.00 13.84 8.88
C VAL A 626 -17.55 14.14 8.55
N GLY A 627 -17.31 14.53 7.29
CA GLY A 627 -15.99 14.86 6.76
C GLY A 627 -15.73 16.36 6.62
N GLU A 628 -14.82 16.71 5.74
CA GLU A 628 -14.55 18.09 5.33
C GLU A 628 -15.70 18.62 4.47
N TYR A 629 -16.19 17.82 3.51
CA TYR A 629 -17.07 18.29 2.44
C TYR A 629 -18.50 17.71 2.46
N LEU A 630 -18.71 16.59 3.17
CA LEU A 630 -20.03 15.95 3.37
C LEU A 630 -20.37 15.80 4.86
N GLU A 631 -21.66 15.79 5.15
CA GLU A 631 -22.23 15.53 6.48
C GLU A 631 -23.47 14.63 6.33
N VAL A 632 -23.43 13.39 6.84
CA VAL A 632 -24.59 12.49 6.77
C VAL A 632 -25.38 12.56 8.07
N VAL A 633 -26.62 13.06 7.98
CA VAL A 633 -27.52 13.24 9.13
C VAL A 633 -28.73 12.35 8.96
N ASP A 634 -28.81 11.28 9.74
CA ASP A 634 -29.86 10.28 9.60
C ASP A 634 -30.96 10.45 10.64
N VAL A 635 -31.82 11.44 10.38
CA VAL A 635 -33.03 11.73 11.14
C VAL A 635 -34.21 11.55 10.20
N ASP A 636 -35.16 10.70 10.60
CA ASP A 636 -36.40 10.47 9.87
C ASP A 636 -37.52 11.31 10.50
N PRO A 637 -37.92 12.45 9.88
CA PRO A 637 -38.95 13.31 10.42
C PRO A 637 -40.33 12.67 10.41
N SER A 638 -40.56 11.68 9.53
CA SER A 638 -41.87 11.03 9.36
C SER A 638 -42.19 10.07 10.50
N THR A 639 -41.15 9.49 11.12
CA THR A 639 -41.27 8.60 12.28
C THR A 639 -40.80 9.25 13.59
N GLY A 640 -40.09 10.39 13.51
CA GLY A 640 -39.45 11.03 14.65
C GLY A 640 -38.21 10.29 15.15
N CYS A 641 -37.71 9.31 14.40
CA CYS A 641 -36.55 8.50 14.77
C CYS A 641 -35.23 9.16 14.36
N CYS A 642 -34.23 9.09 15.24
CA CYS A 642 -32.83 9.40 14.93
C CYS A 642 -32.05 8.09 14.91
N TYR A 643 -31.49 7.71 13.76
CA TYR A 643 -30.75 6.46 13.63
C TYR A 643 -29.32 6.60 14.15
N ALA A 644 -28.78 5.50 14.70
CA ALA A 644 -27.42 5.51 15.23
C ALA A 644 -26.41 5.85 14.11
N PRO A 645 -25.49 6.80 14.34
CA PRO A 645 -24.51 7.20 13.34
C PRO A 645 -23.49 6.08 13.08
N VAL A 646 -23.14 5.82 11.82
CA VAL A 646 -22.06 4.86 11.50
C VAL A 646 -20.69 5.50 11.75
N ASP A 647 -19.86 4.83 12.55
CA ASP A 647 -18.45 5.16 12.72
C ASP A 647 -17.59 4.39 11.71
N LEU A 648 -17.17 5.07 10.64
CA LEU A 648 -16.30 4.50 9.60
C LEU A 648 -14.82 4.45 10.01
N ASN A 649 -14.43 4.98 11.17
CA ASN A 649 -13.06 4.86 11.70
C ASN A 649 -12.93 3.75 12.74
N HIS A 650 -14.04 3.11 13.12
CA HIS A 650 -14.01 1.98 14.04
C HIS A 650 -13.10 0.86 13.49
N PRO A 651 -12.13 0.32 14.26
CA PRO A 651 -11.15 -0.65 13.76
C PRO A 651 -11.77 -1.86 13.06
N SER A 652 -12.88 -2.40 13.58
CA SER A 652 -13.58 -3.52 12.97
C SER A 652 -14.25 -3.18 11.63
N VAL A 653 -14.70 -1.93 11.45
CA VAL A 653 -15.30 -1.45 10.19
C VAL A 653 -14.19 -1.23 9.16
N LEU A 654 -13.06 -0.65 9.58
CA LEU A 654 -11.87 -0.46 8.73
C LEU A 654 -11.28 -1.79 8.24
N ALA A 655 -11.15 -2.79 9.13
CA ALA A 655 -10.63 -4.11 8.78
C ALA A 655 -11.48 -4.87 7.75
N GLN A 656 -12.77 -4.50 7.60
CA GLN A 656 -13.71 -5.16 6.69
C GLN A 656 -14.05 -4.33 5.44
N SER A 657 -13.33 -3.25 5.18
CA SER A 657 -13.66 -2.32 4.09
C SER A 657 -15.10 -1.76 4.20
N GLY A 658 -15.51 -1.34 5.40
CA GLY A 658 -16.86 -0.87 5.67
C GLY A 658 -17.81 -1.96 6.17
N LEU A 659 -19.06 -1.57 6.47
CA LEU A 659 -20.15 -2.48 6.79
C LEU A 659 -20.57 -3.30 5.56
N PRO A 660 -21.01 -4.56 5.73
CA PRO A 660 -21.59 -5.34 4.65
C PRO A 660 -22.89 -4.70 4.14
N PRO A 661 -23.19 -4.81 2.84
CA PRO A 661 -24.46 -4.34 2.29
C PRO A 661 -25.67 -4.93 3.01
N SER A 662 -26.65 -4.07 3.30
CA SER A 662 -27.85 -4.45 4.06
C SER A 662 -29.00 -3.48 3.84
N GLU A 663 -30.18 -4.00 3.49
CA GLU A 663 -31.42 -3.22 3.40
C GLU A 663 -32.05 -2.88 4.76
N ALA A 664 -31.64 -3.60 5.80
CA ALA A 664 -32.22 -3.48 7.14
C ALA A 664 -31.40 -2.58 8.07
N SER A 665 -30.21 -2.14 7.66
CA SER A 665 -29.26 -1.43 8.50
C SER A 665 -29.15 0.05 8.10
N PRO A 666 -29.76 0.99 8.87
CA PRO A 666 -29.60 2.42 8.64
C PRO A 666 -28.13 2.87 8.65
N ARG A 667 -27.27 2.20 9.44
CA ARG A 667 -25.82 2.46 9.45
C ARG A 667 -25.16 2.14 8.11
N PHE A 668 -25.64 1.11 7.41
CA PHE A 668 -25.18 0.85 6.04
C PHE A 668 -25.74 1.88 5.06
N HIS A 669 -26.99 2.32 5.21
CA HIS A 669 -27.57 3.37 4.33
C HIS A 669 -26.73 4.65 4.40
N GLN A 670 -26.27 5.03 5.60
CA GLN A 670 -25.34 6.15 5.80
C GLN A 670 -23.98 5.94 5.11
N GLN A 671 -23.42 4.73 5.14
CA GLN A 671 -22.18 4.39 4.43
C GLN A 671 -22.37 4.47 2.90
N MET A 672 -23.49 3.93 2.41
CA MET A 672 -23.85 3.89 0.99
C MET A 672 -23.90 5.30 0.39
N VAL A 673 -24.70 6.20 1.00
CA VAL A 673 -24.83 7.58 0.51
C VAL A 673 -23.52 8.35 0.56
N TYR A 674 -22.70 8.13 1.60
CA TYR A 674 -21.41 8.79 1.75
C TYR A 674 -20.42 8.32 0.67
N ALA A 675 -20.29 7.00 0.48
CA ALA A 675 -19.33 6.42 -0.43
C ALA A 675 -19.57 6.88 -1.88
N ILE A 676 -20.83 6.85 -2.32
CA ILE A 676 -21.19 7.22 -3.69
C ILE A 676 -21.06 8.72 -3.92
N ALA A 677 -21.53 9.55 -2.99
CA ALA A 677 -21.40 11.00 -3.11
C ALA A 677 -19.93 11.42 -3.18
N MET A 678 -19.06 10.85 -2.32
CA MET A 678 -17.61 11.10 -2.38
C MET A 678 -17.00 10.64 -3.72
N LYS A 679 -17.48 9.52 -4.29
CA LYS A 679 -16.99 9.04 -5.58
C LYS A 679 -17.38 9.96 -6.75
N THR A 680 -18.60 10.50 -6.69
CA THR A 680 -19.08 11.51 -7.64
C THR A 680 -18.25 12.79 -7.54
N ILE A 681 -18.00 13.28 -6.32
CA ILE A 681 -17.13 14.45 -6.10
C ILE A 681 -15.73 14.21 -6.66
N GLU A 682 -15.11 13.05 -6.38
CA GLU A 682 -13.78 12.70 -6.89
C GLU A 682 -13.74 12.73 -8.42
N SER A 683 -14.78 12.21 -9.08
CA SER A 683 -14.90 12.22 -10.54
C SER A 683 -14.92 13.64 -11.10
N PHE A 684 -15.63 14.56 -10.43
CA PHE A 684 -15.65 15.97 -10.81
C PHE A 684 -14.30 16.64 -10.63
N GLU A 685 -13.67 16.47 -9.46
CA GLU A 685 -12.40 17.11 -9.15
C GLU A 685 -11.29 16.62 -10.08
N ARG A 686 -11.25 15.32 -10.37
CA ARG A 686 -10.31 14.73 -11.34
C ARG A 686 -10.52 15.28 -12.75
N ALA A 687 -11.76 15.34 -13.24
CA ALA A 687 -12.05 15.81 -14.59
C ALA A 687 -11.81 17.33 -14.75
N LEU A 688 -12.14 18.10 -13.73
CA LEU A 688 -11.96 19.55 -13.72
C LEU A 688 -10.50 19.92 -13.49
N GLY A 689 -9.76 19.21 -12.64
CA GLY A 689 -8.37 19.53 -12.28
C GLY A 689 -8.24 20.57 -11.16
N ARG A 690 -9.23 20.64 -10.26
CA ARG A 690 -9.31 21.52 -9.08
C ARG A 690 -10.36 21.00 -8.10
N VAL A 691 -10.31 21.47 -6.84
CA VAL A 691 -11.37 21.17 -5.87
C VAL A 691 -12.73 21.76 -6.30
N ALA A 692 -13.80 21.01 -6.07
CA ALA A 692 -15.18 21.45 -6.30
C ALA A 692 -15.66 22.30 -5.10
N LEU A 693 -16.51 23.29 -5.37
CA LEU A 693 -17.10 24.15 -4.34
C LEU A 693 -18.63 24.09 -4.43
N TRP A 694 -19.29 23.95 -3.28
CA TRP A 694 -20.74 24.07 -3.19
C TRP A 694 -21.21 25.49 -3.47
N ALA A 695 -22.45 25.61 -3.94
CA ALA A 695 -23.08 26.89 -4.15
C ALA A 695 -23.13 27.69 -2.83
N PRO A 696 -22.67 28.95 -2.81
CA PRO A 696 -22.70 29.77 -1.60
C PRO A 696 -24.12 30.09 -1.15
N ARG A 697 -24.28 30.29 0.16
CA ARG A 697 -25.55 30.76 0.73
C ARG A 697 -25.59 32.28 0.69
N PHE A 698 -26.72 32.84 0.24
CA PHE A 698 -26.94 34.28 0.19
C PHE A 698 -27.90 34.70 1.30
N VAL A 699 -27.42 35.49 2.25
CA VAL A 699 -28.21 35.99 3.38
C VAL A 699 -28.49 37.47 3.15
N LYS A 700 -29.76 37.86 3.21
CA LYS A 700 -30.15 39.27 3.20
C LYS A 700 -30.06 39.80 4.64
N SER A 701 -29.20 40.78 4.87
CA SER A 701 -29.05 41.50 6.14
C SER A 701 -29.36 42.99 5.94
N VAL A 702 -29.67 43.71 7.01
CA VAL A 702 -29.78 45.17 6.99
C VAL A 702 -28.65 45.72 7.83
N GLN A 703 -27.74 46.49 7.23
CA GLN A 703 -26.63 47.12 7.92
C GLN A 703 -26.69 48.63 7.65
N ASN A 704 -26.71 49.44 8.71
CA ASN A 704 -26.86 50.90 8.64
C ASN A 704 -28.11 51.36 7.84
N GLY A 705 -29.23 50.63 7.95
CA GLY A 705 -30.48 50.96 7.24
C GLY A 705 -30.47 50.62 5.74
N GLN A 706 -29.39 50.05 5.20
CA GLN A 706 -29.31 49.62 3.80
C GLN A 706 -29.39 48.09 3.68
N PRO A 707 -30.17 47.55 2.71
CA PRO A 707 -30.21 46.13 2.44
C PRO A 707 -28.87 45.66 1.88
N ARG A 708 -28.25 44.68 2.54
CA ARG A 708 -27.00 44.04 2.12
C ARG A 708 -27.27 42.57 1.82
N VAL A 709 -26.64 42.05 0.78
CA VAL A 709 -26.63 40.61 0.49
C VAL A 709 -25.24 40.09 0.80
N GLU A 710 -25.14 39.20 1.77
CA GLU A 710 -23.90 38.57 2.18
C GLU A 710 -23.78 37.19 1.54
N LYS A 711 -22.59 36.89 1.02
CA LYS A 711 -22.24 35.62 0.39
C LYS A 711 -21.46 34.77 1.41
N HIS A 712 -22.02 33.64 1.81
CA HIS A 712 -21.47 32.76 2.84
C HIS A 712 -20.99 31.43 2.23
N TYR A 713 -19.79 31.00 2.63
CA TYR A 713 -19.22 29.70 2.23
C TYR A 713 -20.03 28.55 2.82
N VAL A 714 -20.34 27.55 1.99
CA VAL A 714 -20.99 26.31 2.42
C VAL A 714 -19.92 25.24 2.47
N ARG A 715 -19.54 24.84 3.68
CA ARG A 715 -18.48 23.85 3.88
C ARG A 715 -18.94 22.44 3.52
N ARG A 716 -20.13 22.04 3.97
CA ARG A 716 -20.64 20.68 3.85
C ARG A 716 -21.99 20.64 3.17
N LEU A 717 -22.14 19.73 2.22
CA LEU A 717 -23.45 19.30 1.74
C LEU A 717 -24.00 18.27 2.73
N ARG A 718 -25.22 18.51 3.21
CA ARG A 718 -25.89 17.57 4.10
C ARG A 718 -26.59 16.48 3.32
N ILE A 719 -26.52 15.24 3.77
CA ILE A 719 -27.23 14.12 3.16
C ILE A 719 -28.14 13.51 4.21
N TYR A 720 -29.43 13.40 3.89
CA TYR A 720 -30.45 12.80 4.75
C TYR A 720 -30.97 11.51 4.09
N PRO A 721 -30.48 10.32 4.52
CA PRO A 721 -30.85 9.03 3.92
C PRO A 721 -32.34 8.69 4.01
N HIS A 722 -33.03 9.18 5.03
CA HIS A 722 -34.45 8.93 5.33
C HIS A 722 -35.24 10.23 5.50
N ALA A 723 -35.05 11.19 4.59
CA ALA A 723 -35.52 12.56 4.73
C ALA A 723 -37.04 12.72 4.65
N LEU A 724 -37.71 11.91 3.83
CA LEU A 724 -39.14 12.00 3.55
C LEU A 724 -39.74 10.63 3.24
N ARG A 725 -40.98 10.40 3.69
CA ARG A 725 -41.77 9.21 3.33
C ARG A 725 -42.57 9.43 2.04
N GLU A 726 -41.87 9.62 0.93
CA GLU A 726 -42.43 9.84 -0.41
C GLU A 726 -41.52 9.14 -1.44
N ALA A 727 -42.08 8.73 -2.59
CA ALA A 727 -41.32 8.20 -3.72
C ALA A 727 -40.62 9.35 -4.47
N ASN A 728 -39.75 10.07 -3.76
CA ASN A 728 -39.10 11.28 -4.23
C ASN A 728 -37.77 11.47 -3.48
N SER A 729 -36.71 11.81 -4.20
CA SER A 729 -35.42 12.29 -3.69
C SER A 729 -35.05 13.60 -4.39
N PHE A 730 -34.38 14.55 -3.75
CA PHE A 730 -33.94 15.75 -4.47
C PHE A 730 -32.80 16.48 -3.75
N TYR A 731 -31.94 17.14 -4.52
CA TYR A 731 -31.12 18.23 -4.01
C TYR A 731 -31.97 19.47 -3.70
N SER A 732 -31.86 19.99 -2.48
CA SER A 732 -32.47 21.26 -2.04
C SER A 732 -31.45 22.39 -2.08
N PRO A 733 -31.57 23.37 -3.00
CA PRO A 733 -30.67 24.52 -3.07
C PRO A 733 -30.81 25.46 -1.88
N ASP A 734 -31.99 25.53 -1.26
CA ASP A 734 -32.23 26.36 -0.07
C ASP A 734 -31.51 25.78 1.16
N LYS A 735 -31.72 24.48 1.42
CA LYS A 735 -31.09 23.79 2.56
C LYS A 735 -29.62 23.47 2.32
N LYS A 736 -29.19 23.40 1.06
CA LYS A 736 -27.90 22.83 0.63
C LYS A 736 -27.77 21.40 1.15
N ALA A 737 -28.74 20.57 0.78
CA ALA A 737 -28.85 19.21 1.27
C ALA A 737 -29.47 18.26 0.23
N LEU A 738 -29.06 16.99 0.25
CA LEU A 738 -29.75 15.90 -0.44
C LEU A 738 -30.81 15.33 0.51
N LEU A 739 -32.05 15.30 0.03
CA LEU A 739 -33.18 14.74 0.77
C LEU A 739 -33.61 13.46 0.05
N LEU A 740 -33.30 12.30 0.62
CA LEU A 740 -33.60 11.00 0.03
C LEU A 740 -34.87 10.41 0.64
N GLY A 741 -35.77 9.95 -0.21
CA GLY A 741 -37.06 9.41 0.21
C GLY A 741 -37.07 7.91 0.45
N TYR A 742 -38.13 7.44 1.11
CA TYR A 742 -38.48 6.03 1.20
C TYR A 742 -40.01 5.85 1.14
N PHE A 743 -40.47 4.73 0.60
CA PHE A 743 -41.90 4.49 0.38
C PHE A 743 -42.22 3.00 0.36
N ALA A 744 -43.50 2.64 0.50
CA ALA A 744 -43.93 1.25 0.43
C ALA A 744 -44.18 0.83 -1.02
N ALA A 745 -43.65 -0.33 -1.42
CA ALA A 745 -43.93 -0.94 -2.72
C ALA A 745 -45.43 -1.25 -2.87
N THR A 746 -45.97 -1.09 -4.09
CA THR A 746 -47.41 -1.27 -4.36
C THR A 746 -47.87 -2.70 -4.11
N ARG A 747 -49.03 -2.88 -3.47
CA ARG A 747 -49.57 -4.22 -3.15
C ARG A 747 -50.13 -4.99 -4.36
N SER A 748 -50.57 -4.28 -5.40
CA SER A 748 -51.22 -4.87 -6.59
C SER A 748 -50.28 -5.08 -7.78
N GLY A 749 -48.98 -4.85 -7.61
CA GLY A 749 -47.96 -5.01 -8.65
C GLY A 749 -46.55 -4.61 -8.18
N PRO A 750 -46.00 -5.22 -7.11
CA PRO A 750 -44.73 -4.80 -6.50
C PRO A 750 -43.47 -5.05 -7.36
N GLY A 751 -43.60 -5.69 -8.53
CA GLY A 751 -42.47 -6.17 -9.31
C GLY A 751 -41.68 -7.23 -8.53
N GLY A 752 -40.36 -7.08 -8.45
CA GLY A 752 -39.48 -7.93 -7.63
C GLY A 752 -39.48 -7.60 -6.13
N ASN A 753 -40.16 -6.54 -5.70
CA ASN A 753 -40.22 -6.14 -4.29
C ASN A 753 -41.18 -7.02 -3.47
N LEU A 754 -40.98 -7.07 -2.16
CA LEU A 754 -41.98 -7.57 -1.23
C LEU A 754 -43.24 -6.67 -1.30
N PRO A 755 -44.46 -7.21 -1.55
CA PRO A 755 -45.68 -6.39 -1.53
C PRO A 755 -45.85 -5.64 -0.21
N GLY A 756 -45.85 -4.30 -0.26
CA GLY A 756 -45.89 -3.44 0.92
C GLY A 756 -44.57 -3.30 1.69
N GLY A 757 -43.47 -3.89 1.20
CA GLY A 757 -42.12 -3.68 1.72
C GLY A 757 -41.62 -2.26 1.47
N THR A 758 -40.65 -1.80 2.26
CA THR A 758 -40.11 -0.45 2.16
C THR A 758 -38.96 -0.39 1.17
N VAL A 759 -39.04 0.54 0.22
CA VAL A 759 -37.98 0.85 -0.75
C VAL A 759 -37.25 2.10 -0.27
N PHE A 760 -35.92 2.06 -0.24
CA PHE A 760 -35.06 3.15 0.22
C PHE A 760 -34.27 3.75 -0.94
N CYS A 761 -34.49 5.03 -1.24
CA CYS A 761 -33.72 5.71 -2.29
C CYS A 761 -32.24 5.86 -1.92
N SER A 762 -31.92 5.82 -0.62
CA SER A 762 -30.54 5.84 -0.08
C SER A 762 -29.74 4.55 -0.32
N LEU A 763 -30.36 3.53 -0.91
CA LEU A 763 -29.69 2.31 -1.38
C LEU A 763 -29.47 2.28 -2.90
N SER A 764 -29.98 3.27 -3.63
CA SER A 764 -29.79 3.36 -5.08
C SER A 764 -28.53 4.15 -5.40
N HIS A 765 -27.55 3.47 -6.02
CA HIS A 765 -26.30 4.09 -6.47
C HIS A 765 -26.58 5.35 -7.32
N ASP A 766 -27.52 5.23 -8.25
CA ASP A 766 -27.73 6.23 -9.28
C ASP A 766 -28.50 7.43 -8.77
N VAL A 767 -29.49 7.23 -7.88
CA VAL A 767 -30.18 8.34 -7.22
C VAL A 767 -29.19 9.18 -6.43
N ILE A 768 -28.27 8.57 -5.69
CA ILE A 768 -27.29 9.30 -4.90
C ILE A 768 -26.35 10.10 -5.82
N ALA A 769 -25.83 9.48 -6.88
CA ALA A 769 -24.94 10.14 -7.84
C ALA A 769 -25.65 11.27 -8.62
N HIS A 770 -26.89 11.05 -9.04
CA HIS A 770 -27.76 12.01 -9.73
C HIS A 770 -27.99 13.25 -8.86
N GLU A 771 -28.46 13.07 -7.62
CA GLU A 771 -28.75 14.20 -6.72
C GLU A 771 -27.47 14.94 -6.28
N THR A 772 -26.37 14.21 -6.09
CA THR A 772 -25.06 14.83 -5.82
C THR A 772 -24.61 15.69 -7.00
N THR A 773 -24.91 15.27 -8.24
CA THR A 773 -24.58 16.02 -9.45
C THR A 773 -25.33 17.35 -9.53
N HIS A 774 -26.61 17.39 -9.17
CA HIS A 774 -27.36 18.65 -9.06
C HIS A 774 -26.68 19.64 -8.11
N ALA A 775 -26.21 19.16 -6.95
CA ALA A 775 -25.49 20.00 -5.99
C ALA A 775 -24.15 20.53 -6.53
N LEU A 776 -23.41 19.69 -7.26
CA LEU A 776 -22.14 20.08 -7.90
C LEU A 776 -22.36 21.09 -9.03
N LEU A 777 -23.41 20.90 -9.84
CA LEU A 777 -23.74 21.79 -10.95
C LEU A 777 -24.22 23.16 -10.46
N ASP A 778 -25.03 23.21 -9.39
CA ASP A 778 -25.41 24.47 -8.70
C ASP A 778 -24.17 25.23 -8.19
N GLY A 779 -23.15 24.50 -7.72
CA GLY A 779 -21.87 25.08 -7.28
C GLY A 779 -20.99 25.63 -8.41
N LEU A 780 -20.94 24.91 -9.53
CA LEU A 780 -20.11 25.28 -10.70
C LEU A 780 -20.77 26.37 -11.55
N HIS A 781 -22.04 26.20 -11.89
CA HIS A 781 -22.83 27.04 -12.79
C HIS A 781 -24.09 27.55 -12.10
N ARG A 782 -23.92 28.63 -11.35
CA ARG A 782 -24.96 29.21 -10.47
C ARG A 782 -26.31 29.49 -11.15
N TYR A 783 -26.34 29.77 -12.45
CA TYR A 783 -27.54 30.20 -13.15
C TYR A 783 -28.15 29.13 -14.05
N PHE A 784 -27.64 27.90 -14.04
CA PHE A 784 -28.27 26.82 -14.80
C PHE A 784 -29.57 26.34 -14.13
N GLY A 785 -29.84 26.75 -12.88
CA GLY A 785 -31.17 26.62 -12.27
C GLY A 785 -32.20 27.69 -12.68
N GLU A 786 -31.82 28.70 -13.48
CA GLU A 786 -32.75 29.72 -13.99
C GLU A 786 -33.36 29.24 -15.34
N PRO A 787 -34.66 28.91 -15.43
CA PRO A 787 -35.28 28.41 -16.66
C PRO A 787 -35.39 29.52 -17.71
N THR A 788 -34.34 29.64 -18.53
CA THR A 788 -34.19 30.69 -19.55
C THR A 788 -34.60 30.20 -20.94
N ASN A 789 -34.51 28.90 -21.19
CA ASN A 789 -34.97 28.21 -22.39
C ASN A 789 -35.29 26.73 -22.04
N PRO A 790 -35.89 25.93 -22.96
CA PRO A 790 -36.24 24.54 -22.70
C PRO A 790 -35.07 23.59 -22.42
N ASP A 791 -33.86 23.90 -22.92
CA ASP A 791 -32.68 23.05 -22.75
C ASP A 791 -32.06 23.17 -21.35
N VAL A 792 -32.25 24.29 -20.64
CA VAL A 792 -31.51 24.55 -19.39
C VAL A 792 -31.90 23.59 -18.28
N LEU A 793 -33.21 23.39 -18.05
CA LEU A 793 -33.68 22.39 -17.08
C LEU A 793 -33.46 20.97 -17.59
N ALA A 794 -33.65 20.73 -18.91
CA ALA A 794 -33.39 19.44 -19.52
C ALA A 794 -31.90 19.02 -19.41
N PHE A 795 -30.98 19.99 -19.47
CA PHE A 795 -29.55 19.78 -19.31
C PHE A 795 -29.21 19.37 -17.88
N HIS A 796 -29.83 20.01 -16.88
CA HIS A 796 -29.65 19.64 -15.47
C HIS A 796 -29.96 18.15 -15.22
N GLU A 797 -31.13 17.70 -15.69
CA GLU A 797 -31.55 16.30 -15.57
C GLU A 797 -30.64 15.37 -16.38
N ALA A 798 -30.44 15.67 -17.67
CA ALA A 798 -29.61 14.85 -18.56
C ALA A 798 -28.18 14.70 -18.06
N PHE A 799 -27.60 15.77 -17.52
CA PHE A 799 -26.23 15.75 -17.05
C PHE A 799 -26.10 14.93 -15.76
N ALA A 800 -27.06 15.02 -14.85
CA ALA A 800 -27.14 14.15 -13.68
C ALA A 800 -27.28 12.68 -14.07
N ASP A 801 -28.10 12.36 -15.07
CA ASP A 801 -28.24 11.01 -15.63
C ASP A 801 -26.97 10.49 -16.30
N ILE A 802 -26.28 11.32 -17.08
CA ILE A 802 -24.98 10.99 -17.67
C ILE A 802 -23.99 10.64 -16.57
N VAL A 803 -23.89 11.46 -15.51
CA VAL A 803 -22.95 11.18 -14.41
C VAL A 803 -23.31 9.88 -13.71
N ALA A 804 -24.57 9.69 -13.32
CA ALA A 804 -25.01 8.48 -12.63
C ALA A 804 -24.73 7.22 -13.45
N LEU A 805 -25.15 7.21 -14.73
CA LEU A 805 -24.98 6.09 -15.66
C LEU A 805 -23.50 5.75 -15.87
N PHE A 806 -22.68 6.73 -16.22
CA PHE A 806 -21.28 6.46 -16.55
C PHE A 806 -20.42 6.22 -15.31
N GLN A 807 -20.75 6.82 -14.16
CA GLN A 807 -20.09 6.47 -12.90
C GLN A 807 -20.32 5.01 -12.56
N HIS A 808 -21.56 4.53 -12.69
CA HIS A 808 -21.88 3.12 -12.48
C HIS A 808 -21.09 2.22 -13.46
N PHE A 809 -20.97 2.62 -14.74
CA PHE A 809 -20.18 1.87 -15.74
C PHE A 809 -18.67 1.89 -15.48
N THR A 810 -18.18 2.77 -14.59
CA THR A 810 -16.76 2.70 -14.20
C THR A 810 -16.45 1.51 -13.30
N VAL A 811 -17.44 0.77 -12.78
CA VAL A 811 -17.28 -0.44 -11.97
C VAL A 811 -17.16 -1.68 -12.88
N PRO A 812 -15.97 -2.26 -13.09
CA PRO A 812 -15.80 -3.39 -14.01
C PRO A 812 -16.61 -4.63 -13.61
N GLU A 813 -16.77 -4.88 -12.31
CA GLU A 813 -17.54 -5.98 -11.73
C GLU A 813 -18.98 -5.98 -12.26
N ALA A 814 -19.61 -4.79 -12.32
CA ALA A 814 -20.97 -4.59 -12.82
C ALA A 814 -21.09 -4.89 -14.33
N LEU A 815 -20.01 -4.73 -15.09
CA LEU A 815 -19.98 -4.93 -16.54
C LEU A 815 -19.68 -6.37 -16.97
N ARG A 816 -19.06 -7.20 -16.11
CA ARG A 816 -18.60 -8.56 -16.48
C ARG A 816 -19.76 -9.44 -16.95
N ASP A 817 -20.83 -9.51 -16.16
CA ASP A 817 -21.97 -10.37 -16.51
C ASP A 817 -22.67 -9.88 -17.78
N GLN A 818 -22.77 -8.56 -17.94
CA GLN A 818 -23.34 -7.92 -19.11
C GLN A 818 -22.59 -8.29 -20.38
N ILE A 819 -21.27 -8.22 -20.33
CA ILE A 819 -20.41 -8.55 -21.46
C ILE A 819 -20.46 -10.04 -21.78
N ARG A 820 -20.58 -10.90 -20.77
CA ARG A 820 -20.79 -12.34 -20.97
C ARG A 820 -22.10 -12.61 -21.71
N ARG A 821 -23.23 -12.07 -21.22
CA ARG A 821 -24.57 -12.27 -21.81
C ARG A 821 -24.69 -11.69 -23.21
N THR A 822 -24.10 -10.53 -23.45
CA THR A 822 -24.13 -9.84 -24.75
C THR A 822 -23.06 -10.33 -25.73
N GLN A 823 -22.25 -11.33 -25.34
CA GLN A 823 -21.12 -11.83 -26.12
C GLN A 823 -20.22 -10.69 -26.59
N GLY A 824 -19.92 -9.73 -25.71
CA GLY A 824 -19.07 -8.58 -26.00
C GLY A 824 -19.71 -7.45 -26.80
N ASN A 825 -20.91 -7.63 -27.36
CA ASN A 825 -21.61 -6.58 -28.11
C ASN A 825 -22.65 -5.86 -27.24
N LEU A 826 -22.22 -4.76 -26.62
CA LEU A 826 -23.06 -3.91 -25.76
C LEU A 826 -24.28 -3.27 -26.48
N ALA A 827 -24.39 -3.39 -27.81
CA ALA A 827 -25.58 -2.95 -28.55
C ALA A 827 -26.67 -4.03 -28.67
N ASN A 828 -26.33 -5.32 -28.49
CA ASN A 828 -27.28 -6.43 -28.59
C ASN A 828 -27.92 -6.71 -27.22
N GLN A 829 -29.24 -6.94 -27.20
CA GLN A 829 -30.07 -7.37 -26.06
C GLN A 829 -29.38 -7.19 -24.70
N ASN A 830 -29.22 -5.92 -24.36
CA ASN A 830 -28.21 -5.48 -23.44
C ASN A 830 -28.85 -5.31 -22.06
N MET A 831 -28.44 -6.11 -21.08
CA MET A 831 -28.91 -5.92 -19.72
C MET A 831 -28.34 -4.63 -19.08
N LEU A 832 -27.47 -3.84 -19.73
CA LEU A 832 -27.19 -2.42 -19.43
C LEU A 832 -28.29 -1.44 -19.90
N ALA A 833 -28.98 -1.75 -21.00
CA ALA A 833 -30.23 -1.07 -21.35
C ALA A 833 -31.36 -1.55 -20.43
N GLN A 834 -31.29 -2.79 -19.91
CA GLN A 834 -32.16 -3.25 -18.82
C GLN A 834 -31.72 -2.73 -17.44
N LEU A 835 -30.46 -2.34 -17.24
CA LEU A 835 -30.01 -1.65 -16.05
C LEU A 835 -30.55 -0.23 -16.09
N ALA A 836 -30.54 0.45 -17.25
CA ALA A 836 -31.36 1.65 -17.47
C ALA A 836 -32.86 1.45 -17.21
N TRP A 837 -33.37 0.22 -17.37
CA TRP A 837 -34.74 -0.17 -17.01
C TRP A 837 -34.93 -0.44 -15.49
N GLN A 838 -33.92 -0.95 -14.77
CA GLN A 838 -33.91 -1.16 -13.31
C GLN A 838 -33.55 0.11 -12.51
N PHE A 839 -32.76 1.04 -13.08
CA PHE A 839 -32.32 2.32 -12.50
C PHE A 839 -33.49 3.23 -12.06
N GLY A 840 -34.73 2.89 -12.42
CA GLY A 840 -35.93 3.67 -12.12
C GLY A 840 -37.16 2.92 -11.59
N GLN A 841 -37.07 1.64 -11.21
CA GLN A 841 -38.26 0.90 -10.74
C GLN A 841 -38.88 1.47 -9.45
N GLY A 842 -38.09 2.15 -8.61
CA GLY A 842 -38.58 2.73 -7.37
C GLY A 842 -39.30 4.08 -7.52
N ILE A 843 -38.82 4.98 -8.38
CA ILE A 843 -39.19 6.41 -8.27
C ILE A 843 -39.90 6.95 -9.53
N GLY A 844 -40.13 6.13 -10.57
CA GLY A 844 -40.86 6.55 -11.78
C GLY A 844 -40.11 7.56 -12.69
N ARG A 845 -38.96 8.09 -12.26
CA ARG A 845 -38.21 9.19 -12.90
C ARG A 845 -37.62 8.91 -14.28
N TYR A 846 -37.34 7.65 -14.59
CA TYR A 846 -36.56 7.29 -15.79
C TYR A 846 -37.42 6.77 -16.96
N GLY A 847 -38.72 7.08 -17.01
CA GLY A 847 -39.61 6.65 -18.10
C GLY A 847 -39.19 7.20 -19.49
N ALA A 848 -38.75 8.45 -19.51
CA ALA A 848 -38.29 9.14 -20.71
C ALA A 848 -36.97 8.55 -21.27
N LEU A 849 -35.99 8.29 -20.39
CA LEU A 849 -34.72 7.67 -20.76
C LEU A 849 -34.91 6.27 -21.34
N ARG A 850 -35.81 5.47 -20.74
CA ARG A 850 -36.20 4.14 -21.24
C ARG A 850 -36.62 4.24 -22.71
N SER A 851 -37.62 5.09 -23.00
CA SER A 851 -38.16 5.27 -24.35
C SER A 851 -37.14 5.80 -25.37
N ALA A 852 -36.17 6.61 -24.92
CA ALA A 852 -35.15 7.21 -25.78
C ALA A 852 -34.01 6.24 -26.19
N ILE A 853 -33.80 5.16 -25.45
CA ILE A 853 -32.74 4.16 -25.70
C ILE A 853 -33.32 2.86 -26.29
N GLY A 854 -34.53 2.45 -25.90
CA GLY A 854 -35.23 1.29 -26.46
C GLY A 854 -36.34 0.76 -25.57
N ASP A 855 -37.25 -0.03 -26.13
CA ASP A 855 -38.46 -0.51 -25.45
C ASP A 855 -38.67 -2.01 -25.64
N PHE A 856 -39.46 -2.64 -24.76
CA PHE A 856 -39.85 -4.04 -24.88
C PHE A 856 -41.06 -4.20 -25.80
N GLN A 857 -40.87 -4.91 -26.91
CA GLN A 857 -41.94 -5.29 -27.82
C GLN A 857 -42.11 -6.81 -27.72
N ASP A 858 -43.30 -7.28 -27.34
CA ASP A 858 -43.62 -8.70 -27.15
C ASP A 858 -42.64 -9.46 -26.22
N GLY A 859 -42.15 -8.79 -25.18
CA GLY A 859 -41.19 -9.35 -24.21
C GLY A 859 -39.73 -9.36 -24.69
N VAL A 860 -39.45 -8.85 -25.88
CA VAL A 860 -38.09 -8.71 -26.43
C VAL A 860 -37.70 -7.23 -26.45
N TRP A 861 -36.55 -6.90 -25.86
CA TRP A 861 -36.02 -5.54 -25.89
C TRP A 861 -35.56 -5.17 -27.31
N VAL A 862 -36.02 -4.02 -27.81
CA VAL A 862 -35.70 -3.46 -29.12
C VAL A 862 -35.06 -2.07 -28.95
N PRO A 863 -33.84 -1.83 -29.46
CA PRO A 863 -33.20 -0.52 -29.37
C PRO A 863 -34.00 0.55 -30.14
N ALA A 864 -34.13 1.73 -29.55
CA ALA A 864 -34.74 2.88 -30.20
C ALA A 864 -33.87 3.33 -31.38
N LYS A 865 -34.47 3.49 -32.56
CA LYS A 865 -33.76 4.03 -33.72
C LYS A 865 -33.71 5.56 -33.59
N PRO A 866 -32.52 6.18 -33.59
CA PRO A 866 -32.43 7.63 -33.46
C PRO A 866 -33.04 8.32 -34.68
N GLY A 867 -33.84 9.34 -34.42
CA GLY A 867 -34.56 10.14 -35.40
C GLY A 867 -34.04 11.58 -35.47
N PRO A 868 -33.87 12.17 -36.66
CA PRO A 868 -33.42 13.57 -36.80
C PRO A 868 -34.36 14.62 -36.20
N GLN A 869 -35.55 14.25 -35.74
CA GLN A 869 -36.55 15.13 -35.14
C GLN A 869 -36.73 14.89 -33.63
N ASP A 870 -35.97 13.97 -33.03
CA ASP A 870 -36.15 13.58 -31.62
C ASP A 870 -36.01 14.80 -30.70
N TYR A 871 -34.96 15.60 -30.91
CA TYR A 871 -34.73 16.82 -30.13
C TYR A 871 -35.86 17.86 -30.28
N THR A 872 -36.39 18.04 -31.49
CA THR A 872 -37.48 19.02 -31.74
C THR A 872 -38.84 18.56 -31.21
N LYS A 873 -39.08 17.25 -31.12
CA LYS A 873 -40.34 16.68 -30.62
C LYS A 873 -40.41 16.62 -29.10
N ALA A 874 -39.26 16.59 -28.44
CA ALA A 874 -39.18 16.58 -26.98
C ALA A 874 -39.44 17.99 -26.41
N THR A 875 -40.63 18.18 -25.86
CA THR A 875 -41.09 19.47 -25.29
C THR A 875 -40.90 19.52 -23.77
N GLU A 876 -41.07 18.41 -23.08
CA GLU A 876 -40.84 18.31 -21.63
C GLU A 876 -39.35 18.22 -21.29
N ALA A 877 -38.97 18.74 -20.12
CA ALA A 877 -37.57 18.77 -19.69
C ALA A 877 -36.95 17.37 -19.59
N HIS A 878 -37.70 16.40 -19.06
CA HIS A 878 -37.27 15.00 -18.92
C HIS A 878 -37.08 14.32 -20.28
N ASP A 879 -38.06 14.43 -21.17
CA ASP A 879 -38.00 13.86 -22.52
C ASP A 879 -36.85 14.45 -23.32
N ARG A 880 -36.69 15.77 -23.24
CA ARG A 880 -35.59 16.47 -23.92
C ARG A 880 -34.25 16.06 -23.34
N GLY A 881 -34.15 15.93 -22.02
CA GLY A 881 -32.95 15.46 -21.35
C GLY A 881 -32.54 14.05 -21.80
N ALA A 882 -33.51 13.14 -21.90
CA ALA A 882 -33.30 11.78 -22.38
C ALA A 882 -32.68 11.71 -23.80
N VAL A 883 -33.03 12.65 -24.68
CA VAL A 883 -32.41 12.76 -26.02
C VAL A 883 -30.91 13.04 -25.93
N LEU A 884 -30.49 13.90 -24.99
CA LEU A 884 -29.07 14.21 -24.77
C LEU A 884 -28.32 13.01 -24.20
N VAL A 885 -28.87 12.34 -23.19
CA VAL A 885 -28.27 11.13 -22.60
C VAL A 885 -28.08 10.06 -23.68
N ALA A 886 -29.11 9.83 -24.50
CA ALA A 886 -29.06 8.87 -25.59
C ALA A 886 -28.02 9.24 -26.66
N ALA A 887 -27.82 10.53 -26.96
CA ALA A 887 -26.76 10.99 -27.86
C ALA A 887 -25.35 10.69 -27.32
N VAL A 888 -25.12 10.88 -26.03
CA VAL A 888 -23.84 10.56 -25.36
C VAL A 888 -23.64 9.04 -25.26
N PHE A 889 -24.70 8.29 -24.99
CA PHE A 889 -24.65 6.83 -24.93
C PHE A 889 -24.30 6.19 -26.29
N ASP A 890 -24.89 6.68 -27.39
CA ASP A 890 -24.51 6.27 -28.74
C ASP A 890 -23.02 6.51 -29.01
N ALA A 891 -22.49 7.67 -28.60
CA ALA A 891 -21.08 7.98 -28.74
C ALA A 891 -20.21 6.98 -27.97
N PHE A 892 -20.58 6.66 -26.73
CA PHE A 892 -19.92 5.62 -25.93
C PHE A 892 -19.89 4.26 -26.64
N LEU A 893 -21.03 3.80 -27.17
CA LEU A 893 -21.10 2.53 -27.89
C LEU A 893 -20.20 2.52 -29.14
N ASP A 894 -20.20 3.61 -29.92
CA ASP A 894 -19.35 3.76 -31.10
C ASP A 894 -17.85 3.76 -30.72
N ILE A 895 -17.47 4.37 -29.59
CA ILE A 895 -16.09 4.38 -29.09
C ILE A 895 -15.70 3.00 -28.57
N TYR A 896 -16.51 2.38 -27.73
CA TYR A 896 -16.26 1.04 -27.18
C TYR A 896 -16.06 0.01 -28.30
N ARG A 897 -16.90 0.05 -29.34
CA ARG A 897 -16.76 -0.85 -30.51
C ARG A 897 -15.40 -0.70 -31.18
N ARG A 898 -14.85 0.51 -31.29
CA ARG A 898 -13.53 0.74 -31.88
C ARG A 898 -12.41 0.27 -30.95
N ARG A 899 -12.52 0.58 -29.66
CA ARG A 899 -11.52 0.24 -28.63
C ARG A 899 -11.44 -1.25 -28.32
N SER A 900 -12.53 -2.00 -28.52
CA SER A 900 -12.58 -3.45 -28.35
C SER A 900 -12.29 -4.25 -29.63
N ALA A 901 -12.17 -3.58 -30.77
CA ALA A 901 -12.04 -4.24 -32.08
C ALA A 901 -10.78 -5.11 -32.19
N ASP A 902 -9.69 -4.70 -31.57
CA ASP A 902 -8.45 -5.49 -31.50
C ASP A 902 -8.61 -6.73 -30.62
N LEU A 903 -9.23 -6.61 -29.45
CA LEU A 903 -9.54 -7.72 -28.56
C LEU A 903 -10.42 -8.76 -29.25
N ILE A 904 -11.45 -8.30 -29.97
CA ILE A 904 -12.33 -9.18 -30.76
C ILE A 904 -11.54 -9.83 -31.90
N ARG A 905 -10.71 -9.10 -32.65
CA ARG A 905 -9.87 -9.71 -33.70
C ARG A 905 -8.92 -10.76 -33.14
N LEU A 906 -8.29 -10.51 -31.99
CA LEU A 906 -7.41 -11.46 -31.33
C LEU A 906 -8.17 -12.74 -30.94
N ALA A 907 -9.37 -12.60 -30.36
CA ALA A 907 -10.21 -13.73 -29.96
C ALA A 907 -10.79 -14.53 -31.14
N THR A 908 -10.84 -13.94 -32.33
CA THR A 908 -11.52 -14.49 -33.51
C THR A 908 -10.57 -14.83 -34.65
N SER A 909 -9.27 -14.86 -34.38
CA SER A 909 -8.20 -15.09 -35.38
C SER A 909 -8.30 -14.15 -36.59
N GLY A 910 -8.67 -12.89 -36.35
CA GLY A 910 -8.74 -11.84 -37.35
C GLY A 910 -10.08 -11.72 -38.10
N THR A 911 -11.04 -12.62 -37.89
CA THR A 911 -12.35 -12.56 -38.58
C THR A 911 -13.23 -11.42 -38.08
N GLY A 912 -13.06 -10.99 -36.82
CA GLY A 912 -13.86 -9.94 -36.20
C GLY A 912 -15.26 -10.39 -35.79
N ILE A 913 -15.60 -11.67 -35.97
CA ILE A 913 -16.91 -12.24 -35.65
C ILE A 913 -16.71 -13.27 -34.53
N LEU A 914 -17.33 -13.01 -33.38
CA LEU A 914 -17.25 -13.93 -32.24
C LEU A 914 -18.01 -15.23 -32.56
N PRO A 915 -17.45 -16.40 -32.19
CA PRO A 915 -18.14 -17.67 -32.39
C PRO A 915 -19.44 -17.71 -31.60
N GLN A 916 -20.42 -18.48 -32.08
CA GLN A 916 -21.69 -18.65 -31.40
C GLN A 916 -21.50 -19.38 -30.06
N GLY A 917 -21.99 -18.81 -28.97
CA GLY A 917 -21.88 -19.37 -27.61
C GLY A 917 -21.26 -18.38 -26.61
N GLU A 918 -20.96 -18.84 -25.40
CA GLU A 918 -20.28 -17.99 -24.42
C GLU A 918 -18.85 -17.66 -24.85
N ILE A 919 -18.47 -16.39 -24.67
CA ILE A 919 -17.11 -15.92 -24.91
C ILE A 919 -16.18 -16.28 -23.73
N PRO A 920 -14.87 -16.50 -23.95
CA PRO A 920 -13.93 -16.87 -22.89
C PRO A 920 -13.91 -15.89 -21.72
N HIS A 921 -13.76 -16.40 -20.49
CA HIS A 921 -13.76 -15.58 -19.26
C HIS A 921 -12.73 -14.44 -19.30
N ASP A 922 -11.53 -14.71 -19.80
CA ASP A 922 -10.47 -13.70 -19.91
C ASP A 922 -10.84 -12.59 -20.91
N LEU A 923 -11.54 -12.93 -21.99
CA LEU A 923 -12.05 -11.96 -22.95
C LEU A 923 -13.15 -11.10 -22.33
N VAL A 924 -14.06 -11.70 -21.55
CA VAL A 924 -15.07 -10.95 -20.77
C VAL A 924 -14.40 -9.94 -19.84
N ASN A 925 -13.38 -10.36 -19.09
CA ASN A 925 -12.66 -9.47 -18.18
C ASN A 925 -11.96 -8.32 -18.90
N ARG A 926 -11.30 -8.61 -20.04
CA ARG A 926 -10.62 -7.59 -20.86
C ARG A 926 -11.60 -6.59 -21.45
N LEU A 927 -12.72 -7.06 -21.99
CA LEU A 927 -13.79 -6.22 -22.54
C LEU A 927 -14.45 -5.37 -21.44
N ALA A 928 -14.64 -5.92 -20.23
CA ALA A 928 -15.20 -5.19 -19.09
C ALA A 928 -14.29 -4.06 -18.62
N GLN A 929 -12.98 -4.31 -18.56
CA GLN A 929 -12.00 -3.26 -18.27
C GLN A 929 -11.99 -2.18 -19.36
N GLU A 930 -12.08 -2.57 -20.63
CA GLU A 930 -12.08 -1.62 -21.74
C GLU A 930 -13.37 -0.77 -21.77
N ALA A 931 -14.52 -1.38 -21.47
CA ALA A 931 -15.79 -0.68 -21.32
C ALA A 931 -15.77 0.30 -20.14
N SER A 932 -15.28 -0.12 -18.96
CA SER A 932 -15.14 0.75 -17.78
C SER A 932 -14.18 1.92 -18.04
N LYS A 933 -13.04 1.67 -18.69
CA LYS A 933 -12.09 2.72 -19.10
C LYS A 933 -12.73 3.69 -20.08
N THR A 934 -13.48 3.18 -21.06
CA THR A 934 -14.19 4.01 -22.03
C THR A 934 -15.25 4.88 -21.37
N ALA A 935 -16.03 4.32 -20.44
CA ALA A 935 -17.02 5.05 -19.65
C ALA A 935 -16.38 6.16 -18.81
N GLY A 936 -15.27 5.87 -18.13
CA GLY A 936 -14.51 6.86 -17.37
C GLY A 936 -13.98 8.01 -18.26
N HIS A 937 -13.51 7.72 -19.47
CA HIS A 937 -13.10 8.77 -20.42
C HIS A 937 -14.28 9.63 -20.88
N VAL A 938 -15.42 9.02 -21.24
CA VAL A 938 -16.64 9.74 -21.64
C VAL A 938 -17.12 10.65 -20.51
N LEU A 939 -17.21 10.12 -19.28
CA LEU A 939 -17.58 10.89 -18.09
C LEU A 939 -16.67 12.10 -17.87
N ASN A 940 -15.34 11.89 -17.94
CA ASN A 940 -14.36 12.97 -17.77
C ASN A 940 -14.49 14.05 -18.84
N ILE A 941 -14.78 13.70 -20.10
CA ILE A 941 -15.02 14.67 -21.18
C ILE A 941 -16.29 15.46 -20.90
N CYS A 942 -17.39 14.78 -20.52
CA CYS A 942 -18.67 15.42 -20.19
C CYS A 942 -18.55 16.42 -19.05
N ILE A 943 -17.86 16.06 -17.96
CA ILE A 943 -17.65 16.96 -16.82
C ILE A 943 -16.73 18.12 -17.22
N ARG A 944 -15.62 17.84 -17.90
CA ARG A 944 -14.65 18.88 -18.31
C ARG A 944 -15.28 19.93 -19.23
N ALA A 945 -16.23 19.52 -20.07
CA ALA A 945 -16.96 20.40 -20.96
C ALA A 945 -17.73 21.51 -20.24
N LEU A 946 -18.09 21.33 -18.95
CA LEU A 946 -18.76 22.39 -18.17
C LEU A 946 -17.95 23.69 -18.13
N ASP A 947 -16.61 23.62 -18.06
CA ASP A 947 -15.76 24.83 -18.08
C ASP A 947 -15.75 25.55 -19.45
N TYR A 948 -16.27 24.90 -20.49
CA TYR A 948 -16.36 25.41 -21.87
C TYR A 948 -17.80 25.77 -22.26
N CYS A 949 -18.73 25.76 -21.30
CA CYS A 949 -20.11 26.21 -21.51
C CYS A 949 -20.24 27.73 -21.34
N PRO A 950 -21.24 28.36 -21.98
CA PRO A 950 -21.65 29.71 -21.63
C PRO A 950 -22.09 29.77 -20.15
N PRO A 951 -21.97 30.94 -19.49
CA PRO A 951 -22.27 31.06 -18.06
C PRO A 951 -23.78 31.06 -17.75
N VAL A 952 -24.62 31.16 -18.79
CA VAL A 952 -26.09 31.28 -18.73
C VAL A 952 -26.69 30.75 -20.04
N ASP A 953 -27.98 30.40 -20.03
CA ASP A 953 -28.76 30.15 -21.26
C ASP A 953 -28.12 29.09 -22.19
N LEU A 954 -27.64 27.99 -21.62
CA LEU A 954 -27.02 26.89 -22.37
C LEU A 954 -28.04 26.22 -23.31
N ASN A 955 -27.60 25.83 -24.50
CA ASN A 955 -28.31 24.87 -25.36
C ASN A 955 -27.47 23.61 -25.64
N PHE A 956 -28.11 22.53 -26.09
CA PHE A 956 -27.43 21.24 -26.32
C PHE A 956 -26.39 21.30 -27.45
N GLY A 957 -26.59 22.15 -28.46
CA GLY A 957 -25.61 22.38 -29.51
C GLY A 957 -24.33 23.05 -28.98
N GLU A 958 -24.46 24.00 -28.06
CA GLU A 958 -23.36 24.65 -27.36
C GLU A 958 -22.63 23.66 -26.43
N TYR A 959 -23.36 22.74 -25.80
CA TYR A 959 -22.74 21.66 -25.04
C TYR A 959 -21.92 20.73 -25.93
N LEU A 960 -22.40 20.39 -27.15
CA LEU A 960 -21.59 19.66 -28.13
C LEU A 960 -20.29 20.40 -28.46
N ARG A 961 -20.36 21.71 -28.71
CA ARG A 961 -19.15 22.53 -28.95
C ARG A 961 -18.21 22.52 -27.76
N ALA A 962 -18.76 22.57 -26.54
CA ALA A 962 -17.99 22.46 -25.31
C ALA A 962 -17.28 21.10 -25.18
N LEU A 963 -17.97 19.98 -25.44
CA LEU A 963 -17.39 18.63 -25.45
C LEU A 963 -16.20 18.52 -26.41
N ILE A 964 -16.40 18.94 -27.66
CA ILE A 964 -15.36 18.85 -28.70
C ILE A 964 -14.17 19.76 -28.39
N THR A 965 -14.42 20.96 -27.88
CA THR A 965 -13.36 21.90 -27.50
C THR A 965 -12.56 21.39 -26.31
N ALA A 966 -13.24 20.91 -25.27
CA ALA A 966 -12.63 20.39 -24.05
C ALA A 966 -11.80 19.13 -24.30
N ASP A 967 -12.22 18.26 -25.23
CA ASP A 967 -11.46 17.08 -25.60
C ASP A 967 -10.21 17.41 -26.40
N ARG A 968 -10.35 18.14 -27.51
CA ARG A 968 -9.22 18.53 -28.38
C ARG A 968 -8.13 19.30 -27.63
N ASP A 969 -8.52 20.08 -26.62
CA ASP A 969 -7.60 20.86 -25.82
C ASP A 969 -6.66 19.99 -24.98
N LEU A 970 -7.19 18.95 -24.32
CA LEU A 970 -6.42 18.08 -23.44
C LEU A 970 -5.81 16.89 -24.18
N VAL A 971 -6.51 16.38 -25.21
CA VAL A 971 -6.11 15.23 -26.02
C VAL A 971 -6.12 15.66 -27.49
N PRO A 972 -5.02 16.28 -27.98
CA PRO A 972 -4.97 16.75 -29.35
C PRO A 972 -5.09 15.60 -30.37
N ASP A 973 -4.49 14.45 -30.09
CA ASP A 973 -4.51 13.26 -30.95
C ASP A 973 -5.65 12.30 -30.54
N ASP A 974 -6.70 12.25 -31.34
CA ASP A 974 -7.89 11.42 -31.07
C ASP A 974 -7.83 10.11 -31.85
N VAL A 975 -6.93 9.24 -31.41
CA VAL A 975 -6.65 7.92 -32.03
C VAL A 975 -7.91 7.06 -32.16
N TRP A 976 -8.85 7.19 -31.21
CA TRP A 976 -10.04 6.34 -31.14
C TRP A 976 -11.32 7.01 -31.70
N GLY A 977 -11.22 8.27 -32.10
CA GLY A 977 -12.31 9.04 -32.71
C GLY A 977 -13.46 9.39 -31.75
N TYR A 978 -13.16 9.75 -30.51
CA TYR A 978 -14.12 10.26 -29.52
C TYR A 978 -14.93 11.43 -30.08
N ARG A 979 -14.26 12.42 -30.67
CA ARG A 979 -14.91 13.64 -31.20
C ARG A 979 -15.90 13.33 -32.32
N PRO A 980 -15.53 12.58 -33.39
CA PRO A 980 -16.48 12.10 -34.38
C PRO A 980 -17.67 11.32 -33.80
N ALA A 981 -17.47 10.52 -32.75
CA ALA A 981 -18.54 9.74 -32.13
C ALA A 981 -19.59 10.64 -31.46
N PHE A 982 -19.16 11.64 -30.67
CA PHE A 982 -20.07 12.64 -30.10
C PHE A 982 -20.82 13.42 -31.17
N ILE A 983 -20.13 13.87 -32.22
CA ILE A 983 -20.74 14.60 -33.33
C ILE A 983 -21.84 13.78 -33.99
N GLN A 984 -21.59 12.49 -34.24
CA GLN A 984 -22.58 11.60 -34.85
C GLN A 984 -23.76 11.32 -33.92
N GLY A 985 -23.52 11.07 -32.62
CA GLY A 985 -24.59 10.82 -31.64
C GLY A 985 -25.58 11.98 -31.56
N PHE A 986 -25.08 13.22 -31.52
CA PHE A 986 -25.90 14.44 -31.51
C PHE A 986 -26.62 14.66 -32.84
N ARG A 987 -25.90 14.52 -33.97
CA ARG A 987 -26.46 14.67 -35.31
C ARG A 987 -27.62 13.70 -35.58
N ARG A 988 -27.49 12.43 -35.18
CA ARG A 988 -28.51 11.39 -35.39
C ARG A 988 -29.86 11.75 -34.74
N ARG A 989 -29.85 12.56 -33.68
CA ARG A 989 -31.03 12.99 -32.90
C ARG A 989 -31.50 14.41 -33.20
N GLY A 990 -30.90 15.05 -34.21
CA GLY A 990 -31.28 16.40 -34.62
C GLY A 990 -30.70 17.53 -33.75
N ILE A 991 -29.70 17.24 -32.91
CA ILE A 991 -29.04 18.28 -32.10
C ILE A 991 -27.91 18.90 -32.93
N TYR A 992 -28.07 20.17 -33.27
CA TYR A 992 -27.10 20.93 -34.06
C TYR A 992 -26.68 22.21 -33.32
N PRO A 993 -25.39 22.56 -33.32
CA PRO A 993 -24.96 23.88 -32.88
C PRO A 993 -25.36 24.94 -33.89
N GLU A 994 -25.79 26.08 -33.37
CA GLU A 994 -26.05 27.27 -34.18
C GLU A 994 -24.73 27.96 -34.57
N ASN A 995 -24.76 28.72 -35.66
CA ASN A 995 -23.67 29.58 -36.11
C ASN A 995 -22.33 28.86 -36.39
N VAL A 996 -22.37 27.59 -36.82
CA VAL A 996 -21.20 26.87 -37.34
C VAL A 996 -21.37 26.53 -38.82
N ARG A 997 -20.26 26.52 -39.57
CA ARG A 997 -20.29 26.27 -41.03
C ARG A 997 -20.50 24.81 -41.40
N ASN A 998 -20.01 23.89 -40.57
CA ASN A 998 -20.13 22.44 -40.73
C ASN A 998 -19.84 21.76 -39.38
N LEU A 999 -20.06 20.44 -39.32
CA LEU A 999 -19.88 19.62 -38.12
C LEU A 999 -18.47 19.01 -37.99
N SER A 1000 -17.44 19.58 -38.62
CA SER A 1000 -16.05 19.15 -38.35
C SER A 1000 -15.62 19.53 -36.93
N SER A 1001 -14.69 18.75 -36.37
CA SER A 1001 -14.08 19.05 -35.08
C SER A 1001 -13.49 20.47 -35.00
N GLU A 1002 -12.95 20.95 -36.11
CA GLU A 1002 -12.34 22.27 -36.26
C GLU A 1002 -13.39 23.39 -36.22
N SER A 1003 -14.53 23.18 -36.89
CA SER A 1003 -15.62 24.18 -36.96
C SER A 1003 -16.44 24.24 -35.67
N LEU A 1004 -16.53 23.14 -34.93
CA LEU A 1004 -17.26 23.08 -33.66
C LEU A 1004 -16.49 23.73 -32.50
N ARG A 1005 -15.18 23.84 -32.62
CA ARG A 1005 -14.34 24.44 -31.59
C ARG A 1005 -14.78 25.88 -31.28
N TRP A 1006 -14.70 26.27 -30.01
CA TRP A 1006 -14.85 27.68 -29.66
C TRP A 1006 -13.74 28.53 -30.29
N GLU A 1007 -14.05 29.79 -30.55
CA GLU A 1007 -13.14 30.73 -31.20
C GLU A 1007 -12.43 31.63 -30.17
N ARG A 1008 -11.29 32.16 -30.60
CA ARG A 1008 -10.57 33.24 -29.87
C ARG A 1008 -11.38 34.53 -29.97
N PRO A 1009 -11.18 35.49 -29.03
CA PRO A 1009 -11.82 36.79 -29.15
C PRO A 1009 -11.38 37.51 -30.44
N GLU A 1010 -12.34 38.15 -31.12
CA GLU A 1010 -12.11 38.95 -32.34
C GLU A 1010 -11.19 40.15 -32.08
N ILE A 1011 -11.24 40.70 -30.86
CA ILE A 1011 -10.46 41.86 -30.44
C ILE A 1011 -9.42 41.42 -29.40
N GLN A 1012 -8.15 41.73 -29.64
CA GLN A 1012 -7.06 41.47 -28.70
C GLN A 1012 -6.77 42.71 -27.85
N PHE A 1013 -6.54 42.50 -26.57
CA PHE A 1013 -6.11 43.53 -25.62
C PHE A 1013 -5.12 42.93 -24.62
N SER A 1014 -4.33 43.78 -23.96
CA SER A 1014 -3.32 43.33 -22.99
C SER A 1014 -3.97 42.73 -21.74
N LEU A 1015 -3.51 41.55 -21.34
CA LEU A 1015 -3.91 40.90 -20.08
C LEU A 1015 -2.89 41.13 -18.96
N VAL A 1016 -1.85 41.94 -19.16
CA VAL A 1016 -0.76 42.07 -18.17
C VAL A 1016 -1.31 42.54 -16.81
N GLY A 1017 -2.12 43.60 -16.79
CA GLY A 1017 -2.74 44.12 -15.57
C GLY A 1017 -3.73 43.14 -14.89
N MET A 1018 -4.24 42.16 -15.63
CA MET A 1018 -5.14 41.14 -15.10
C MET A 1018 -4.45 40.29 -14.03
N PHE A 1019 -3.16 39.96 -14.21
CA PHE A 1019 -2.45 38.99 -13.38
C PHE A 1019 -1.76 39.59 -12.16
N GLU A 1020 -1.61 40.92 -12.08
CA GLU A 1020 -0.81 41.58 -11.03
C GLU A 1020 -1.31 41.31 -9.60
N LYS A 1021 -2.63 41.10 -9.45
CA LYS A 1021 -3.29 40.98 -8.15
C LYS A 1021 -4.00 39.64 -7.93
N LEU A 1022 -3.85 38.68 -8.86
CA LEU A 1022 -4.53 37.39 -8.76
C LEU A 1022 -3.69 36.35 -8.00
N GLU A 1023 -4.33 35.65 -7.07
CA GLU A 1023 -3.75 34.48 -6.42
C GLU A 1023 -4.21 33.21 -7.16
N LEU A 1024 -3.29 32.51 -7.82
CA LEU A 1024 -3.58 31.35 -8.70
C LEU A 1024 -2.97 30.03 -8.20
N GLY A 1025 -2.52 30.01 -6.94
CA GLY A 1025 -1.70 28.92 -6.38
C GLY A 1025 -2.46 27.63 -6.04
N TRP A 1026 -3.80 27.66 -5.92
CA TRP A 1026 -4.60 26.52 -5.47
C TRP A 1026 -4.77 25.43 -6.54
N ASP A 1027 -4.78 24.17 -6.08
CA ASP A 1027 -4.89 22.94 -6.86
C ASP A 1027 -5.86 21.94 -6.19
N LEU A 1028 -5.75 20.64 -6.49
CA LEU A 1028 -6.57 19.57 -5.91
C LEU A 1028 -6.35 19.33 -4.41
N GLN A 1029 -5.30 19.90 -3.81
CA GLN A 1029 -5.00 19.78 -2.38
C GLN A 1029 -5.35 21.05 -1.60
N ALA A 1030 -5.98 22.03 -2.26
CA ALA A 1030 -6.31 23.29 -1.63
C ALA A 1030 -7.45 23.17 -0.62
N ASP A 1031 -7.32 23.88 0.51
CA ASP A 1031 -8.43 24.08 1.45
C ASP A 1031 -9.60 24.78 0.76
N ARG A 1032 -10.77 24.14 0.73
CA ARG A 1032 -11.97 24.59 0.00
C ARG A 1032 -12.50 25.96 0.47
N LYS A 1033 -12.29 26.32 1.74
CA LYS A 1033 -12.65 27.66 2.24
C LYS A 1033 -11.69 28.73 1.75
N LYS A 1034 -10.38 28.45 1.75
CA LYS A 1034 -9.34 29.34 1.22
C LYS A 1034 -9.54 29.54 -0.29
N ALA A 1035 -9.69 28.44 -1.02
CA ALA A 1035 -10.14 28.35 -2.40
C ALA A 1035 -11.33 29.28 -2.72
N PHE A 1036 -12.43 29.15 -1.97
CA PHE A 1036 -13.61 30.00 -2.11
C PHE A 1036 -13.28 31.48 -1.88
N THR A 1037 -12.50 31.78 -0.85
CA THR A 1037 -12.11 33.15 -0.49
C THR A 1037 -11.23 33.77 -1.57
N ILE A 1038 -10.26 33.02 -2.09
CA ILE A 1038 -9.37 33.42 -3.19
C ILE A 1038 -10.19 33.68 -4.44
N SER A 1039 -11.10 32.76 -4.84
CA SER A 1039 -11.95 32.97 -6.01
C SER A 1039 -12.80 34.24 -5.88
N ASP A 1040 -13.31 34.56 -4.68
CA ASP A 1040 -14.10 35.76 -4.43
C ASP A 1040 -13.26 37.05 -4.49
N GLN A 1041 -12.05 37.02 -3.92
CA GLN A 1041 -11.08 38.12 -3.99
C GLN A 1041 -10.58 38.36 -5.41
N ASN A 1042 -10.23 37.28 -6.12
CA ASN A 1042 -9.85 37.33 -7.53
C ASN A 1042 -10.98 37.90 -8.38
N GLY A 1043 -12.23 37.51 -8.13
CA GLY A 1043 -13.40 38.08 -8.80
C GLY A 1043 -13.51 39.59 -8.60
N LYS A 1044 -13.29 40.10 -7.38
CA LYS A 1044 -13.25 41.54 -7.09
C LYS A 1044 -12.09 42.24 -7.79
N CYS A 1045 -10.90 41.64 -7.80
CA CYS A 1045 -9.73 42.19 -8.48
C CYS A 1045 -9.97 42.31 -9.99
N LEU A 1046 -10.49 41.25 -10.60
CA LEU A 1046 -10.86 41.23 -12.02
C LEU A 1046 -11.98 42.22 -12.34
N HIS A 1047 -13.01 42.31 -11.50
CA HIS A 1047 -14.07 43.31 -11.66
C HIS A 1047 -13.50 44.73 -11.66
N ASN A 1048 -12.66 45.06 -10.69
CA ASN A 1048 -12.02 46.36 -10.61
C ASN A 1048 -11.10 46.62 -11.81
N TRP A 1049 -10.31 45.62 -12.22
CA TRP A 1049 -9.44 45.72 -13.38
C TRP A 1049 -10.22 46.06 -14.66
N PHE A 1050 -11.29 45.31 -14.98
CA PHE A 1050 -12.15 45.61 -16.12
C PHE A 1050 -12.80 47.00 -16.02
N MET A 1051 -13.10 47.49 -14.81
CA MET A 1051 -13.72 48.81 -14.60
C MET A 1051 -12.74 49.97 -14.71
N THR A 1052 -11.51 49.84 -14.22
CA THR A 1052 -10.62 51.00 -13.98
C THR A 1052 -9.33 51.00 -14.78
N ASP A 1053 -8.91 49.87 -15.36
CA ASP A 1053 -7.63 49.80 -16.07
C ASP A 1053 -7.69 50.58 -17.40
N PRO A 1054 -6.75 51.52 -17.65
CA PRO A 1054 -6.78 52.37 -18.84
C PRO A 1054 -6.54 51.61 -20.15
N SER A 1055 -5.97 50.39 -20.09
CA SER A 1055 -5.79 49.53 -21.27
C SER A 1055 -7.09 48.84 -21.72
N ILE A 1056 -8.15 48.87 -20.90
CA ILE A 1056 -9.46 48.31 -21.21
C ILE A 1056 -10.40 49.41 -21.73
N GLN A 1057 -10.87 49.25 -22.97
CA GLN A 1057 -11.84 50.14 -23.61
C GLN A 1057 -13.24 49.50 -23.61
N ASP A 1058 -14.29 50.30 -23.78
CA ASP A 1058 -15.67 49.79 -23.82
C ASP A 1058 -15.86 48.75 -24.93
N ALA A 1059 -15.26 48.99 -26.10
CA ALA A 1059 -15.27 48.05 -27.23
C ALA A 1059 -14.72 46.66 -26.84
N HIS A 1060 -13.74 46.58 -25.92
CA HIS A 1060 -13.21 45.30 -25.45
C HIS A 1060 -14.27 44.53 -24.65
N THR A 1061 -14.88 45.16 -23.65
CA THR A 1061 -15.92 44.50 -22.84
C THR A 1061 -17.17 44.15 -23.66
N GLU A 1062 -17.54 45.02 -24.60
CA GLU A 1062 -18.67 44.79 -25.51
C GLU A 1062 -18.40 43.60 -26.44
N ALA A 1063 -17.17 43.45 -26.93
CA ALA A 1063 -16.75 42.25 -27.65
C ALA A 1063 -16.75 40.99 -26.78
N LEU A 1064 -16.51 41.09 -25.47
CA LEU A 1064 -16.70 39.96 -24.55
C LEU A 1064 -18.18 39.66 -24.26
N GLY A 1065 -19.08 40.61 -24.55
CA GLY A 1065 -20.54 40.43 -24.46
C GLY A 1065 -21.19 41.05 -23.23
N PHE A 1066 -20.50 41.98 -22.55
CA PHE A 1066 -21.03 42.76 -21.42
C PHE A 1066 -20.58 44.22 -21.49
N TYR A 1067 -21.15 45.09 -20.64
CA TYR A 1067 -20.87 46.53 -20.64
C TYR A 1067 -20.30 46.98 -19.29
N ARG A 1068 -19.42 47.98 -19.31
CA ARG A 1068 -18.94 48.65 -18.09
C ARG A 1068 -19.99 49.62 -17.54
N GLY A 1069 -20.10 49.65 -16.22
CA GLY A 1069 -21.00 50.55 -15.50
C GLY A 1069 -22.50 50.22 -15.64
N LYS A 1070 -23.32 51.07 -15.02
CA LYS A 1070 -24.78 51.01 -15.13
C LYS A 1070 -25.26 51.84 -16.31
N ARG A 1071 -26.33 51.40 -16.98
CA ARG A 1071 -26.97 52.13 -18.09
C ARG A 1071 -28.48 52.11 -17.92
N ASN A 1072 -29.16 53.18 -18.33
CA ASN A 1072 -30.63 53.28 -18.31
C ASN A 1072 -31.27 52.91 -19.65
N THR A 1073 -30.43 52.62 -20.65
CA THR A 1073 -30.85 52.18 -21.98
C THR A 1073 -29.93 51.08 -22.49
N LEU A 1074 -30.50 50.12 -23.21
CA LEU A 1074 -29.77 49.06 -23.91
C LEU A 1074 -30.41 48.86 -25.29
N ASN A 1075 -29.62 48.98 -26.37
CA ASN A 1075 -30.10 48.90 -27.75
C ASN A 1075 -31.32 49.81 -28.04
N GLY A 1076 -31.35 51.01 -27.45
CA GLY A 1076 -32.44 51.97 -27.60
C GLY A 1076 -33.69 51.70 -26.75
N GLN A 1077 -33.74 50.60 -25.97
CA GLN A 1077 -34.84 50.32 -25.06
C GLN A 1077 -34.59 50.87 -23.64
N PRO A 1078 -35.58 51.49 -22.99
CA PRO A 1078 -35.46 51.97 -21.60
C PRO A 1078 -35.50 50.80 -20.59
N GLY A 1079 -34.72 50.91 -19.52
CA GLY A 1079 -34.64 49.91 -18.45
C GLY A 1079 -33.44 50.13 -17.52
N GLU A 1080 -33.07 49.13 -16.73
CA GLU A 1080 -31.92 49.17 -15.82
C GLU A 1080 -30.90 48.08 -16.18
N LEU A 1081 -29.72 48.48 -16.66
CA LEU A 1081 -28.57 47.61 -16.83
C LEU A 1081 -27.73 47.66 -15.55
N ARG A 1082 -27.64 46.53 -14.86
CA ARG A 1082 -26.79 46.43 -13.67
C ARG A 1082 -25.32 46.31 -14.06
N ASN A 1083 -24.43 46.59 -13.11
CA ASN A 1083 -23.01 46.28 -13.27
C ASN A 1083 -22.83 44.78 -13.56
N PHE A 1084 -21.80 44.44 -14.32
CA PHE A 1084 -21.39 43.05 -14.49
C PHE A 1084 -20.81 42.51 -13.18
N GLU A 1085 -20.91 41.20 -13.00
CA GLU A 1085 -20.43 40.45 -11.85
C GLU A 1085 -19.44 39.40 -12.34
N VAL A 1086 -18.24 39.37 -11.74
CA VAL A 1086 -17.28 38.28 -11.93
C VAL A 1086 -17.55 37.25 -10.83
N HIS A 1087 -18.28 36.20 -11.16
CA HIS A 1087 -18.79 35.25 -10.16
C HIS A 1087 -17.75 34.27 -9.69
N SER A 1088 -16.89 33.85 -10.63
CA SER A 1088 -15.95 32.78 -10.40
C SER A 1088 -14.68 33.00 -11.19
N VAL A 1089 -13.55 32.72 -10.53
CA VAL A 1089 -12.20 32.83 -11.09
C VAL A 1089 -11.43 31.61 -10.61
N ARG A 1090 -11.34 30.60 -11.46
CA ARG A 1090 -10.90 29.25 -11.10
C ARG A 1090 -9.68 28.86 -11.92
N PRO A 1091 -8.47 28.80 -11.34
CA PRO A 1091 -7.34 28.15 -11.99
C PRO A 1091 -7.62 26.66 -12.09
N VAL A 1092 -7.08 26.07 -13.15
CA VAL A 1092 -7.37 24.71 -13.56
C VAL A 1092 -6.07 24.05 -13.95
N ARG A 1093 -5.79 22.85 -13.41
CA ARG A 1093 -4.59 22.07 -13.71
C ARG A 1093 -4.98 20.67 -14.11
N ARG A 1094 -4.88 20.36 -15.39
CA ARG A 1094 -5.28 19.06 -15.95
C ARG A 1094 -4.06 18.34 -16.50
N ILE A 1095 -4.06 17.01 -16.38
CA ILE A 1095 -2.99 16.16 -16.91
C ILE A 1095 -3.55 15.39 -18.10
N GLY A 1096 -2.90 15.55 -19.25
CA GLY A 1096 -3.21 14.81 -20.47
C GLY A 1096 -2.74 13.35 -20.39
N PRO A 1097 -3.22 12.46 -21.27
CA PRO A 1097 -2.78 11.07 -21.34
C PRO A 1097 -1.29 10.93 -21.73
N ASP A 1098 -0.69 11.99 -22.29
CA ASP A 1098 0.73 12.11 -22.59
C ASP A 1098 1.58 12.58 -21.38
N GLY A 1099 0.95 12.77 -20.21
CA GLY A 1099 1.58 13.27 -18.99
C GLY A 1099 1.82 14.79 -18.99
N GLN A 1100 1.44 15.52 -20.06
CA GLN A 1100 1.60 16.97 -20.10
C GLN A 1100 0.56 17.63 -19.19
N GLN A 1101 1.05 18.57 -18.38
CA GLN A 1101 0.19 19.41 -17.57
C GLN A 1101 -0.29 20.59 -18.42
N ARG A 1102 -1.60 20.82 -18.44
CA ARG A 1102 -2.21 22.03 -18.98
C ARG A 1102 -2.75 22.90 -17.84
N THR A 1103 -2.39 24.18 -17.87
CA THR A 1103 -2.84 25.18 -16.90
C THR A 1103 -3.66 26.28 -17.57
N ASP A 1104 -4.90 26.43 -17.14
CA ASP A 1104 -5.82 27.46 -17.64
C ASP A 1104 -6.49 28.18 -16.46
N LEU A 1105 -7.07 29.34 -16.73
CA LEU A 1105 -7.90 30.11 -15.81
C LEU A 1105 -9.29 30.28 -16.41
N VAL A 1106 -10.30 29.78 -15.72
CA VAL A 1106 -11.71 29.90 -16.11
C VAL A 1106 -12.32 31.06 -15.36
N VAL A 1107 -12.85 32.04 -16.09
CA VAL A 1107 -13.48 33.24 -15.54
C VAL A 1107 -14.92 33.33 -16.03
N GLU A 1108 -15.87 33.38 -15.11
CA GLU A 1108 -17.29 33.51 -15.43
C GLU A 1108 -17.78 34.91 -15.06
N ILE A 1109 -18.27 35.62 -16.08
CA ILE A 1109 -18.77 36.98 -15.96
C ILE A 1109 -20.24 36.96 -16.37
N THR A 1110 -21.13 37.53 -15.57
CA THR A 1110 -22.51 37.79 -16.01
C THR A 1110 -22.95 39.23 -15.78
N GLN A 1111 -24.00 39.65 -16.48
CA GLN A 1111 -24.63 40.95 -16.35
C GLN A 1111 -26.14 40.79 -16.49
N SER A 1112 -26.90 41.57 -15.73
CA SER A 1112 -28.37 41.54 -15.74
C SER A 1112 -28.95 42.81 -16.33
N TRP A 1113 -29.97 42.67 -17.18
CA TRP A 1113 -30.77 43.73 -17.76
C TRP A 1113 -32.24 43.58 -17.32
N PHE A 1114 -32.83 44.69 -16.89
CA PHE A 1114 -34.23 44.79 -16.46
C PHE A 1114 -34.95 45.82 -17.35
N PRO A 1115 -35.62 45.40 -18.43
CA PRO A 1115 -36.45 46.29 -19.23
C PRO A 1115 -37.53 47.02 -18.41
N ALA A 1116 -37.80 48.29 -18.76
CA ALA A 1116 -38.86 49.06 -18.11
C ALA A 1116 -40.29 48.58 -18.45
N ASP A 1117 -40.44 47.75 -19.50
CA ASP A 1117 -41.73 47.18 -19.94
C ASP A 1117 -42.23 46.04 -19.03
N GLY A 1118 -41.49 45.71 -17.97
CA GLY A 1118 -41.86 44.65 -17.02
C GLY A 1118 -41.69 43.24 -17.58
N SER A 1119 -41.03 43.05 -18.72
CA SER A 1119 -40.80 41.74 -19.35
C SER A 1119 -39.88 40.78 -18.58
N GLY A 1120 -39.44 41.17 -17.38
CA GLY A 1120 -38.66 40.33 -16.48
C GLY A 1120 -37.17 40.64 -16.51
N LYS A 1121 -36.36 39.63 -16.16
CA LYS A 1121 -34.92 39.76 -16.01
C LYS A 1121 -34.20 38.96 -17.10
N PHE A 1122 -33.32 39.63 -17.83
CA PHE A 1122 -32.47 39.02 -18.84
C PHE A 1122 -31.02 39.00 -18.37
N ARG A 1123 -30.33 37.89 -18.64
CA ARG A 1123 -28.94 37.71 -18.22
C ARG A 1123 -28.07 37.41 -19.42
N GLY A 1124 -26.87 37.97 -19.43
CA GLY A 1124 -25.83 37.63 -20.39
C GLY A 1124 -24.46 37.64 -19.74
N GLY A 1125 -23.42 37.51 -20.55
CA GLY A 1125 -22.03 37.50 -20.09
C GLY A 1125 -21.14 36.59 -20.91
N CYS A 1126 -20.05 36.13 -20.31
CA CYS A 1126 -19.12 35.22 -20.95
C CYS A 1126 -18.37 34.33 -19.96
N THR A 1127 -17.94 33.17 -20.46
CA THR A 1127 -16.90 32.33 -19.86
C THR A 1127 -15.62 32.57 -20.64
N LEU A 1128 -14.57 33.01 -19.96
CA LEU A 1128 -13.23 33.20 -20.53
C LEU A 1128 -12.36 32.03 -20.12
N LEU A 1129 -11.68 31.41 -21.08
CA LEU A 1129 -10.60 30.47 -20.81
C LEU A 1129 -9.29 31.13 -21.18
N VAL A 1130 -8.45 31.35 -20.17
CA VAL A 1130 -7.17 32.05 -20.31
C VAL A 1130 -6.03 31.07 -20.10
N ASP A 1131 -5.15 30.95 -21.09
CA ASP A 1131 -3.93 30.16 -21.01
C ASP A 1131 -2.96 30.85 -20.04
N LEU A 1132 -2.61 30.19 -18.93
CA LEU A 1132 -1.78 30.77 -17.88
C LEU A 1132 -0.30 30.87 -18.27
N GLU A 1133 0.17 29.99 -19.16
CA GLU A 1133 1.56 29.99 -19.65
C GLU A 1133 1.75 31.09 -20.68
N LYS A 1134 0.84 31.18 -21.65
CA LYS A 1134 0.91 32.17 -22.74
C LYS A 1134 0.32 33.53 -22.37
N ARG A 1135 -0.36 33.62 -21.21
CA ARG A 1135 -1.06 34.81 -20.72
C ARG A 1135 -1.99 35.40 -21.79
N ALA A 1136 -2.77 34.54 -22.43
CA ALA A 1136 -3.63 34.90 -23.56
C ALA A 1136 -5.01 34.24 -23.43
N ILE A 1137 -6.07 34.95 -23.87
CA ILE A 1137 -7.41 34.37 -23.94
C ILE A 1137 -7.41 33.32 -25.05
N ARG A 1138 -7.67 32.07 -24.67
CA ARG A 1138 -7.80 30.95 -25.60
C ARG A 1138 -9.18 30.94 -26.25
N TYR A 1139 -10.23 31.08 -25.44
CA TYR A 1139 -11.60 31.06 -25.91
C TYR A 1139 -12.48 32.07 -25.15
N VAL A 1140 -13.48 32.58 -25.85
CA VAL A 1140 -14.56 33.37 -25.27
C VAL A 1140 -15.88 32.70 -25.61
N VAL A 1141 -16.56 32.16 -24.61
CA VAL A 1141 -17.90 31.57 -24.74
C VAL A 1141 -18.91 32.58 -24.23
N ARG A 1142 -19.49 33.37 -25.13
CA ARG A 1142 -20.30 34.56 -24.78
C ARG A 1142 -21.77 34.41 -25.12
N LYS A 1143 -22.58 35.09 -24.33
CA LYS A 1143 -24.03 35.22 -24.40
C LYS A 1143 -24.37 36.69 -24.17
N ARG A 1144 -24.36 37.52 -25.23
CA ARG A 1144 -24.49 38.99 -25.13
C ARG A 1144 -25.77 39.41 -24.41
N VAL A 1145 -25.66 40.22 -23.34
CA VAL A 1145 -26.81 40.59 -22.48
C VAL A 1145 -27.99 41.20 -23.23
N GLY A 1146 -27.73 42.02 -24.26
CA GLY A 1146 -28.76 42.67 -25.07
C GLY A 1146 -29.09 41.99 -26.40
N HIS A 1147 -28.80 40.69 -26.59
CA HIS A 1147 -29.08 40.03 -27.87
C HIS A 1147 -30.59 39.96 -28.15
N PRO A 1148 -31.13 40.62 -29.20
CA PRO A 1148 -32.57 40.72 -29.42
C PRO A 1148 -33.27 39.38 -29.53
N ASP A 1149 -32.75 38.47 -30.38
CA ASP A 1149 -33.39 37.19 -30.64
C ASP A 1149 -33.50 36.31 -29.39
N ARG A 1150 -32.47 36.35 -28.53
CA ARG A 1150 -32.44 35.58 -27.29
C ARG A 1150 -33.40 36.15 -26.26
N MET A 1151 -33.48 37.48 -26.16
CA MET A 1151 -34.47 38.12 -25.29
C MET A 1151 -35.90 37.79 -25.73
N GLN A 1152 -36.15 37.76 -27.04
CA GLN A 1152 -37.45 37.36 -27.59
C GLN A 1152 -37.75 35.88 -27.33
N ALA A 1153 -36.79 34.99 -27.55
CA ALA A 1153 -36.93 33.55 -27.29
C ALA A 1153 -37.19 33.26 -25.80
N GLN A 1154 -36.44 33.88 -24.90
CA GLN A 1154 -36.65 33.77 -23.45
C GLN A 1154 -38.03 34.30 -23.04
N LYS A 1155 -38.48 35.43 -23.62
CA LYS A 1155 -39.82 35.98 -23.35
C LYS A 1155 -40.94 35.03 -23.81
N ALA A 1156 -40.79 34.42 -25.00
CA ALA A 1156 -41.73 33.43 -25.51
C ALA A 1156 -41.80 32.20 -24.60
N PHE A 1157 -40.65 31.66 -24.20
CA PHE A 1157 -40.57 30.51 -23.31
C PHE A 1157 -41.18 30.79 -21.92
N GLN A 1158 -40.91 31.96 -21.34
CA GLN A 1158 -41.52 32.36 -20.06
C GLN A 1158 -43.04 32.52 -20.15
N MET A 1159 -43.55 33.01 -21.28
CA MET A 1159 -45.00 33.08 -21.54
C MET A 1159 -45.61 31.68 -21.66
N GLU A 1160 -44.95 30.76 -22.37
CA GLU A 1160 -45.39 29.37 -22.53
C GLU A 1160 -45.41 28.64 -21.18
N MET A 1161 -44.36 28.78 -20.37
CA MET A 1161 -44.30 28.23 -19.01
C MET A 1161 -45.41 28.76 -18.10
N ALA A 1162 -45.76 30.05 -18.21
CA ALA A 1162 -46.83 30.66 -17.43
C ALA A 1162 -48.24 30.19 -17.87
N GLN A 1163 -48.40 29.78 -19.13
CA GLN A 1163 -49.67 29.30 -19.69
C GLN A 1163 -49.88 27.79 -19.53
N GLY A 1164 -48.81 26.98 -19.55
CA GLY A 1164 -48.87 25.52 -19.66
C GLY A 1164 -49.03 24.72 -18.35
N ASN A 1165 -48.77 25.29 -17.17
CA ASN A 1165 -48.76 24.53 -15.92
C ASN A 1165 -49.74 25.06 -14.85
N LEU A 1166 -50.83 24.32 -14.59
CA LEU A 1166 -51.76 24.58 -13.47
C LEU A 1166 -51.06 24.57 -12.09
N HIS A 1167 -49.94 23.85 -11.96
CA HIS A 1167 -49.15 23.79 -10.72
C HIS A 1167 -48.34 25.08 -10.43
N PHE A 1168 -47.93 25.83 -11.46
CA PHE A 1168 -47.20 27.09 -11.33
C PHE A 1168 -48.06 28.19 -10.68
N ASN A 1169 -49.38 28.11 -10.83
CA ASN A 1169 -50.33 29.07 -10.27
C ASN A 1169 -50.66 28.77 -8.79
N TYR A 1170 -50.46 27.55 -8.29
CA TYR A 1170 -50.85 27.13 -6.94
C TYR A 1170 -49.70 27.15 -5.90
N ALA A 1171 -48.45 26.91 -6.31
CA ALA A 1171 -47.30 26.82 -5.38
C ALA A 1171 -46.71 28.19 -4.96
N GLY A 1172 -47.10 29.27 -5.64
CA GLY A 1172 -46.49 30.60 -5.47
C GLY A 1172 -45.08 30.66 -6.06
N GLU A 1173 -44.77 31.75 -6.78
CA GLU A 1173 -43.49 32.01 -7.48
C GLU A 1173 -42.26 31.84 -6.55
N THR A 1174 -42.46 32.02 -5.24
CA THR A 1174 -41.41 31.91 -4.20
C THR A 1174 -41.02 30.46 -3.87
N ALA A 1175 -41.95 29.50 -3.92
CA ALA A 1175 -41.65 28.10 -3.58
C ALA A 1175 -40.90 27.38 -4.71
N LEU A 1176 -41.29 27.63 -5.96
CA LEU A 1176 -40.62 27.14 -7.17
C LEU A 1176 -39.17 27.64 -7.30
N ARG A 1177 -38.91 28.88 -6.87
CA ARG A 1177 -37.53 29.43 -6.83
C ARG A 1177 -36.68 28.86 -5.70
N ARG A 1178 -37.29 28.32 -4.63
CA ARG A 1178 -36.56 27.76 -3.48
C ARG A 1178 -36.23 26.29 -3.67
N GLU A 1179 -37.15 25.51 -4.21
CA GLU A 1179 -37.03 24.06 -4.36
C GLU A 1179 -37.37 23.62 -5.81
N PRO A 1180 -36.60 24.07 -6.82
CA PRO A 1180 -36.90 23.78 -8.23
C PRO A 1180 -36.87 22.27 -8.54
N PHE A 1181 -35.91 21.53 -7.98
CA PHE A 1181 -35.76 20.09 -8.23
C PHE A 1181 -36.86 19.24 -7.57
N ALA A 1182 -37.33 19.65 -6.38
CA ALA A 1182 -38.46 18.97 -5.74
C ALA A 1182 -39.72 19.01 -6.61
N MET A 1183 -39.94 20.13 -7.31
CA MET A 1183 -41.09 20.31 -8.22
C MET A 1183 -40.86 19.64 -9.57
N LEU A 1184 -39.63 19.73 -10.11
CA LEU A 1184 -39.25 19.06 -11.36
C LEU A 1184 -39.41 17.53 -11.28
N HIS A 1185 -39.13 16.96 -10.10
CA HIS A 1185 -39.33 15.53 -9.84
C HIS A 1185 -40.80 15.16 -9.53
N ARG A 1186 -41.65 16.14 -9.20
CA ARG A 1186 -43.09 15.94 -8.93
C ARG A 1186 -43.98 16.12 -10.16
N GLY A 1187 -43.46 16.68 -11.25
CA GLY A 1187 -44.16 16.85 -12.53
C GLY A 1187 -44.34 15.54 -13.32
N LEU A 1188 -44.77 14.48 -12.62
CA LEU A 1188 -45.19 13.19 -13.18
C LEU A 1188 -46.71 13.14 -13.32
#